data_AF-A0AAP3DD12-F1
#
_entry.id   AF-A0AAP3DD12-F1
#
_cell.length_a   1.000
_cell.length_b   1.000
_cell.length_c   1.000
_cell.angle_alpha   90.00
_cell.angle_beta   90.00
_cell.angle_gamma   90.00
#
_symmetry.space_group_name_H-M   'P 1'
#
loop_
_entity.id
_entity.type
_entity.pdbx_description
1 polymer ?
#
loop_
_entity_poly.entity_id
_entity_poly.type
_entity_poly.pdbx_seq_one_letter_code
_entity_poly.pdbx_strand_id
1 'polypeptide(L)'
;MTSAKESSCSRNWWKVIPAAVAIVMATGVFLEPVQAEEIGDDLSAPLPFIDISDHPAKEAIVRAYEEGLFSDSSKAIQQFFPDKAMTRAEFFLLTSRFLQNNQNKLFPLTLLEENDEFGRGQGMDEPYLPYKDVHYMTWMYPGILRVFVYHDRIAGARTLHKVFPGDEFYPNQPITNAEAAKVLSALSFTTKQSPWELELIKKGSNTLTRAEAAILIEKVSASLQSEMLLPLADESRSLYPFVPVQKEMYPLFATYDSPTETEKKFIDIVDAIKNYLEEEETFKELEELPADFANQVGVHYYKSWNYYKEPADNAKEAFLALDAYIKTVEHDPKILGLLTANIYDVGLQMLRTNQGKEFEDLYQKLLGYEDKLVKNSEEWKVFGLYLAAIEIHLDKYELAIKRYEERPDLVLAVQNGLYYLVKENRISDAENLLKRAKEADQKSELVALYDQVAHELDLLSSTRQNLYATLLSKADKKMDEAQRIIVKTEMNYGGTVLKVTEEMDTQRGITHTKGIYQKADQAVLNKMEGYTDRRNQVKYDWDNEKGVWTKKETGSPTEKKTYLHEYVSDLPVLSRLNKLHARYLKQSFGEYEIITEFYEPNELQKYAETLDLQEKKLLYAPTFVVKYYLDSRTNQLLRQSWKITEIYDNGEYIKLDGDEEYEFPESLRLDIPKEVKEGAGVIHET
;
A
#
# COMPACT_ATOMS: atom_id res chain seq x y z
N MET A 1 -38.85 41.16 -31.17
CA MET A 1 -40.31 41.10 -30.91
C MET A 1 -40.55 39.90 -30.01
N THR A 2 -41.16 40.17 -28.84
CA THR A 2 -41.89 39.25 -27.90
C THR A 2 -41.15 37.99 -27.45
N SER A 3 -40.55 37.86 -26.26
CA SER A 3 -40.93 38.15 -24.85
C SER A 3 -41.91 37.17 -24.19
N ALA A 4 -41.52 36.74 -22.97
CA ALA A 4 -42.33 36.27 -21.83
C ALA A 4 -42.80 34.80 -21.86
N LYS A 5 -42.79 34.01 -20.77
CA LYS A 5 -42.52 34.21 -19.33
C LYS A 5 -42.46 32.83 -18.66
N GLU A 6 -41.47 32.55 -17.82
CA GLU A 6 -41.56 32.48 -16.34
C GLU A 6 -42.61 31.52 -15.76
N SER A 7 -42.13 30.51 -15.02
CA SER A 7 -42.63 30.27 -13.65
C SER A 7 -41.47 29.93 -12.72
N SER A 8 -41.30 30.83 -11.75
CA SER A 8 -40.35 30.80 -10.64
C SER A 8 -40.69 29.70 -9.64
N CYS A 9 -39.67 29.16 -8.96
CA CYS A 9 -39.77 28.96 -7.52
C CYS A 9 -38.38 29.07 -6.87
N SER A 10 -38.16 30.23 -6.25
CA SER A 10 -37.07 30.53 -5.33
C SER A 10 -37.19 29.68 -4.06
N ARG A 11 -36.12 28.99 -3.64
CA ARG A 11 -35.89 28.64 -2.23
C ARG A 11 -34.40 28.74 -1.88
N ASN A 12 -34.12 29.68 -0.98
CA ASN A 12 -32.89 29.92 -0.23
C ASN A 12 -32.06 28.67 0.07
N TRP A 13 -30.83 28.59 -0.46
CA TRP A 13 -29.76 27.73 0.04
C TRP A 13 -28.57 28.61 0.45
N TRP A 14 -28.73 29.30 1.58
CA TRP A 14 -27.60 29.63 2.45
C TRP A 14 -27.64 28.61 3.59
N LYS A 15 -26.48 28.02 3.91
CA LYS A 15 -26.23 26.95 4.89
C LYS A 15 -26.65 25.53 4.48
N VAL A 16 -25.94 24.97 3.51
CA VAL A 16 -25.64 23.53 3.50
C VAL A 16 -24.21 23.39 2.95
N ILE A 17 -23.24 23.26 3.85
CA ILE A 17 -21.95 22.64 3.51
C ILE A 17 -22.32 21.20 3.14
N PRO A 18 -22.18 20.75 1.88
CA PRO A 18 -22.66 19.43 1.50
C PRO A 18 -21.82 18.37 2.22
N ALA A 19 -22.52 17.39 2.78
CA ALA A 19 -22.00 16.16 3.38
C ALA A 19 -21.09 15.31 2.45
N ALA A 20 -20.71 15.81 1.27
CA ALA A 20 -19.74 15.22 0.37
C ALA A 20 -18.31 15.21 0.95
N VAL A 21 -17.96 16.16 1.83
CA VAL A 21 -16.68 16.16 2.55
C VAL A 21 -16.64 15.12 3.68
N ALA A 22 -17.82 14.76 4.23
CA ALA A 22 -17.94 13.73 5.26
C ALA A 22 -17.98 12.30 4.68
N ILE A 23 -18.43 12.13 3.44
CA ILE A 23 -18.48 10.81 2.79
C ILE A 23 -17.10 10.36 2.30
N VAL A 24 -16.23 11.27 1.87
CA VAL A 24 -14.83 10.93 1.54
C VAL A 24 -14.02 10.55 2.79
N MET A 25 -14.42 11.03 3.98
CA MET A 25 -13.84 10.61 5.27
C MET A 25 -14.50 9.35 5.85
N ALA A 26 -15.60 8.85 5.28
CA ALA A 26 -16.33 7.68 5.76
C ALA A 26 -16.15 6.43 4.88
N THR A 27 -15.49 6.55 3.73
CA THR A 27 -15.10 5.40 2.86
C THR A 27 -13.61 5.10 2.86
N GLY A 28 -12.80 5.91 3.56
CA GLY A 28 -11.43 5.56 3.93
C GLY A 28 -11.43 4.92 5.32
N VAL A 29 -10.65 3.86 5.51
CA VAL A 29 -10.51 3.08 6.75
C VAL A 29 -11.58 1.99 6.96
N PHE A 30 -11.74 1.10 5.97
CA PHE A 30 -12.05 -0.31 6.24
C PHE A 30 -10.84 -1.18 5.88
N LEU A 31 -9.75 -0.92 6.58
CA LEU A 31 -8.66 -1.88 6.75
C LEU A 31 -8.20 -1.66 8.20
N GLU A 32 -8.98 -2.18 9.14
CA GLU A 32 -8.32 -2.66 10.36
C GLU A 32 -7.21 -3.60 9.87
N PRO A 33 -5.98 -3.49 10.38
CA PRO A 33 -4.99 -4.51 10.08
C PRO A 33 -5.69 -5.82 10.39
N VAL A 34 -5.78 -6.71 9.39
CA VAL A 34 -6.13 -8.10 9.63
C VAL A 34 -5.17 -8.50 10.73
N GLN A 35 -5.69 -8.52 11.96
CA GLN A 35 -4.96 -8.99 13.11
C GLN A 35 -4.59 -10.39 12.67
N ALA A 36 -3.28 -10.64 12.53
CA ALA A 36 -2.81 -11.99 12.55
C ALA A 36 -3.28 -12.52 13.90
N GLU A 37 -4.43 -13.18 13.90
CA GLU A 37 -4.79 -14.11 14.95
C GLU A 37 -3.59 -15.05 15.03
N GLU A 38 -2.84 -14.98 16.12
CA GLU A 38 -2.19 -16.19 16.60
C GLU A 38 -3.34 -17.12 16.98
N ILE A 39 -3.77 -17.90 15.98
CA ILE A 39 -4.76 -18.95 16.09
C ILE A 39 -4.31 -19.84 17.24
N GLY A 40 -5.16 -19.93 18.26
CA GLY A 40 -5.00 -20.87 19.35
C GLY A 40 -4.77 -22.27 18.78
N ASP A 41 -3.95 -23.05 19.48
CA ASP A 41 -3.55 -24.42 19.15
C ASP A 41 -4.74 -25.41 19.27
N ASP A 42 -5.88 -25.09 18.65
CA ASP A 42 -7.08 -25.90 18.67
C ASP A 42 -7.03 -26.91 17.52
N LEU A 43 -6.24 -27.96 17.75
CA LEU A 43 -6.13 -29.18 16.94
C LEU A 43 -7.46 -29.96 16.79
N SER A 44 -8.62 -29.37 17.11
CA SER A 44 -9.95 -29.98 17.01
C SER A 44 -10.74 -29.58 15.75
N ALA A 45 -10.27 -28.61 14.96
CA ALA A 45 -10.91 -28.26 13.68
C ALA A 45 -10.70 -29.37 12.63
N PRO A 46 -11.73 -29.78 11.87
CA PRO A 46 -11.57 -30.78 10.81
C PRO A 46 -10.63 -30.26 9.71
N LEU A 47 -9.64 -31.07 9.33
CA LEU A 47 -8.68 -30.72 8.28
C LEU A 47 -9.39 -30.39 6.95
N PRO A 48 -8.90 -29.39 6.19
CA PRO A 48 -9.51 -29.01 4.92
C PRO A 48 -9.40 -30.11 3.85
N PHE A 49 -8.43 -31.02 4.00
CA PHE A 49 -8.21 -32.15 3.09
C PHE A 49 -7.93 -33.44 3.88
N ILE A 50 -8.45 -34.57 3.40
CA ILE A 50 -8.36 -35.85 4.11
C ILE A 50 -6.99 -36.54 3.96
N ASP A 51 -6.28 -36.27 2.86
CA ASP A 51 -5.05 -36.96 2.46
C ASP A 51 -3.78 -36.26 2.94
N ILE A 52 -3.90 -35.27 3.83
CA ILE A 52 -2.77 -34.53 4.40
C ILE A 52 -2.51 -34.83 5.87
N SER A 53 -3.32 -35.69 6.52
CA SER A 53 -3.27 -35.94 7.98
C SER A 53 -1.86 -36.24 8.50
N ASP A 54 -1.14 -37.10 7.77
CA ASP A 54 0.19 -37.61 8.13
C ASP A 54 1.28 -37.08 7.18
N HIS A 55 0.96 -36.09 6.35
CA HIS A 55 1.89 -35.54 5.38
C HIS A 55 2.81 -34.49 6.03
N PRO A 56 4.14 -34.49 5.78
CA PRO A 56 5.07 -33.55 6.43
C PRO A 56 4.79 -32.07 6.09
N ALA A 57 4.10 -31.80 4.99
CA ALA A 57 3.68 -30.46 4.59
C ALA A 57 2.30 -30.03 5.15
N LYS A 58 1.69 -30.81 6.06
CA LYS A 58 0.33 -30.57 6.57
C LYS A 58 0.12 -29.13 7.02
N GLU A 59 0.98 -28.62 7.89
CA GLU A 59 0.86 -27.27 8.46
C GLU A 59 0.91 -26.19 7.37
N ALA A 60 1.87 -26.29 6.46
CA ALA A 60 2.00 -25.36 5.33
C ALA A 60 0.76 -25.39 4.41
N ILE A 61 0.20 -26.57 4.17
CA ILE A 61 -1.01 -26.73 3.33
C ILE A 61 -2.23 -26.14 4.03
N VAL A 62 -2.42 -26.40 5.33
CA VAL A 62 -3.54 -25.85 6.11
C VAL A 62 -3.47 -24.33 6.14
N ARG A 63 -2.29 -23.76 6.47
CA ARG A 63 -2.09 -22.30 6.50
C ARG A 63 -2.37 -21.66 5.14
N ALA A 64 -1.82 -22.22 4.06
CA ALA A 64 -2.07 -21.71 2.71
C ALA A 64 -3.55 -21.84 2.28
N TYR A 65 -4.29 -22.81 2.82
CA TYR A 65 -5.74 -22.91 2.60
C TYR A 65 -6.51 -21.84 3.39
N GLU A 66 -6.17 -21.62 4.67
CA GLU A 66 -6.78 -20.59 5.52
C GLU A 66 -6.52 -19.18 4.98
N GLU A 67 -5.34 -18.95 4.41
CA GLU A 67 -4.99 -17.72 3.68
C GLU A 67 -5.68 -17.61 2.30
N GLY A 68 -6.47 -18.61 1.88
CA GLY A 68 -7.18 -18.62 0.60
C GLY A 68 -6.28 -18.82 -0.63
N LEU A 69 -5.02 -19.20 -0.45
CA LEU A 69 -4.08 -19.48 -1.53
C LEU A 69 -4.42 -20.79 -2.25
N PHE A 70 -4.87 -21.80 -1.49
CA PHE A 70 -5.53 -22.99 -2.01
C PHE A 70 -7.03 -22.93 -1.80
N SER A 71 -7.77 -23.63 -2.65
CA SER A 71 -9.22 -23.76 -2.55
C SER A 71 -9.61 -25.23 -2.60
N ASP A 72 -10.67 -25.60 -1.89
CA ASP A 72 -11.29 -26.90 -2.09
C ASP A 72 -11.92 -26.94 -3.50
N SER A 73 -11.83 -28.09 -4.17
CA SER A 73 -12.60 -28.25 -5.40
C SER A 73 -14.05 -28.48 -5.01
N SER A 74 -14.97 -27.73 -5.60
CA SER A 74 -16.43 -27.77 -5.41
C SER A 74 -16.96 -29.08 -4.81
N LYS A 75 -17.26 -29.13 -3.49
CA LYS A 75 -18.00 -30.17 -2.72
C LYS A 75 -17.75 -31.68 -2.98
N ALA A 76 -16.94 -32.08 -3.96
CA ALA A 76 -16.90 -33.43 -4.52
C ALA A 76 -15.57 -34.15 -4.28
N ILE A 77 -14.48 -33.41 -4.07
CA ILE A 77 -13.15 -33.99 -3.83
C ILE A 77 -12.49 -33.25 -2.67
N GLN A 78 -12.50 -33.88 -1.49
CA GLN A 78 -11.82 -33.42 -0.27
C GLN A 78 -10.33 -33.83 -0.23
N GLN A 79 -9.68 -33.98 -1.39
CA GLN A 79 -8.29 -34.42 -1.51
C GLN A 79 -7.41 -33.30 -2.08
N PHE A 80 -6.23 -33.12 -1.49
CA PHE A 80 -5.22 -32.17 -1.90
C PHE A 80 -4.23 -32.74 -2.92
N PHE A 81 -3.98 -34.05 -2.93
CA PHE A 81 -2.96 -34.70 -3.75
C PHE A 81 -1.55 -34.10 -3.55
N PRO A 82 -0.98 -34.14 -2.33
CA PRO A 82 0.25 -33.44 -1.97
C PRO A 82 1.46 -33.79 -2.86
N ASP A 83 1.59 -35.05 -3.26
CA ASP A 83 2.71 -35.54 -4.08
C ASP A 83 2.52 -35.36 -5.59
N LYS A 84 1.35 -34.86 -6.02
CA LYS A 84 1.09 -34.58 -7.44
C LYS A 84 1.98 -33.43 -7.89
N ALA A 85 2.60 -33.57 -9.06
CA ALA A 85 3.29 -32.47 -9.72
C ALA A 85 2.33 -31.32 -9.99
N MET A 86 2.68 -30.11 -9.55
CA MET A 86 1.88 -28.91 -9.74
C MET A 86 2.08 -28.40 -11.17
N THR A 87 0.98 -28.11 -11.85
CA THR A 87 0.99 -27.53 -13.20
C THR A 87 1.39 -26.05 -13.17
N ARG A 88 1.86 -25.51 -14.31
CA ARG A 88 2.17 -24.08 -14.47
C ARG A 88 0.96 -23.21 -14.13
N ALA A 89 -0.25 -23.58 -14.58
CA ALA A 89 -1.47 -22.84 -14.27
C ALA A 89 -1.79 -22.84 -12.77
N GLU A 90 -1.72 -23.99 -12.10
CA GLU A 90 -1.93 -24.10 -10.65
C GLU A 90 -0.92 -23.22 -9.87
N PHE A 91 0.35 -23.23 -10.27
CA PHE A 91 1.39 -22.43 -9.61
C PHE A 91 1.22 -20.92 -9.84
N PHE A 92 0.88 -20.50 -11.07
CA PHE A 92 0.63 -19.09 -11.36
C PHE A 92 -0.61 -18.56 -10.62
N LEU A 93 -1.64 -19.39 -10.41
CA LEU A 93 -2.79 -19.00 -9.59
C LEU A 93 -2.45 -18.92 -8.10
N LEU A 94 -1.67 -19.86 -7.58
CA LEU A 94 -1.11 -19.79 -6.23
C LEU A 94 -0.37 -18.46 -6.04
N THR A 95 0.53 -18.13 -6.97
CA THR A 95 1.30 -16.88 -6.96
C THR A 95 0.40 -15.66 -7.09
N SER A 96 -0.58 -15.69 -7.99
CA SER A 96 -1.55 -14.59 -8.17
C SER A 96 -2.35 -14.29 -6.91
N ARG A 97 -2.80 -15.32 -6.19
CA ARG A 97 -3.50 -15.18 -4.90
C ARG A 97 -2.58 -14.62 -3.83
N PHE A 98 -1.34 -15.13 -3.78
CA PHE A 98 -0.32 -14.61 -2.87
C PHE A 98 -0.03 -13.12 -3.09
N LEU A 99 0.09 -12.69 -4.35
CA LEU A 99 0.28 -11.29 -4.72
C LEU A 99 -0.92 -10.42 -4.29
N GLN A 100 -2.14 -10.90 -4.50
CA GLN A 100 -3.36 -10.18 -4.09
C GLN A 100 -3.43 -10.02 -2.56
N ASN A 101 -3.19 -11.09 -1.81
CA ASN A 101 -3.21 -11.05 -0.35
C ASN A 101 -2.14 -10.12 0.23
N ASN A 102 -1.05 -9.90 -0.50
CA ASN A 102 0.04 -9.02 -0.12
C ASN A 102 0.01 -7.68 -0.87
N GLN A 103 -1.12 -7.28 -1.45
CA GLN A 103 -1.15 -6.13 -2.34
C GLN A 103 -0.75 -4.82 -1.65
N ASN A 104 -1.26 -4.57 -0.45
CA ASN A 104 -0.91 -3.36 0.31
C ASN A 104 0.60 -3.27 0.57
N LYS A 105 1.25 -4.43 0.73
CA LYS A 105 2.69 -4.53 0.92
C LYS A 105 3.44 -4.33 -0.40
N LEU A 106 2.95 -4.90 -1.49
CA LEU A 106 3.60 -4.85 -2.80
C LEU A 106 3.26 -3.59 -3.62
N PHE A 107 2.25 -2.81 -3.22
CA PHE A 107 1.82 -1.59 -3.90
C PHE A 107 2.98 -0.63 -4.18
N PRO A 108 3.86 -0.29 -3.24
CA PRO A 108 4.96 0.67 -3.49
C PRO A 108 5.90 0.21 -4.60
N LEU A 109 5.96 -1.09 -4.85
CA LEU A 109 6.85 -1.71 -5.82
C LEU A 109 6.16 -1.92 -7.16
N THR A 110 4.87 -2.22 -7.13
CA THR A 110 4.09 -2.58 -8.32
C THR A 110 3.37 -1.38 -8.93
N LEU A 111 2.96 -0.41 -8.10
CA LEU A 111 2.04 0.68 -8.40
C LEU A 111 0.69 0.20 -8.95
N LEU A 112 0.31 -1.04 -8.64
CA LEU A 112 -0.95 -1.62 -9.07
C LEU A 112 -1.97 -1.47 -7.93
N GLU A 113 -3.15 -0.96 -8.19
CA GLU A 113 -4.29 -1.14 -7.30
C GLU A 113 -4.97 -2.48 -7.58
N GLU A 114 -5.95 -2.82 -6.75
CA GLU A 114 -6.76 -4.00 -6.98
C GLU A 114 -7.39 -3.96 -8.39
N ASN A 115 -7.16 -5.01 -9.18
CA ASN A 115 -7.70 -5.18 -10.52
C ASN A 115 -7.12 -4.25 -11.61
N ASP A 116 -6.05 -3.49 -11.34
CA ASP A 116 -5.39 -2.64 -12.35
C ASP A 116 -4.89 -3.44 -13.57
N GLU A 117 -4.57 -4.73 -13.39
CA GLU A 117 -4.13 -5.62 -14.47
C GLU A 117 -5.18 -5.80 -15.57
N PHE A 118 -6.47 -5.61 -15.26
CA PHE A 118 -7.55 -5.75 -16.23
C PHE A 118 -7.76 -4.48 -17.07
N GLY A 119 -7.23 -3.33 -16.65
CA GLY A 119 -7.28 -2.09 -17.42
C GLY A 119 -6.24 -2.02 -18.54
N ARG A 120 -5.20 -2.87 -18.49
CA ARG A 120 -4.06 -2.84 -19.42
C ARG A 120 -4.22 -3.83 -20.55
N GLY A 121 -4.19 -3.34 -21.78
CA GLY A 121 -4.24 -4.22 -22.96
C GLY A 121 -5.53 -5.05 -23.11
N GLN A 122 -6.65 -4.63 -22.51
CA GLN A 122 -7.98 -5.21 -22.81
C GLN A 122 -8.74 -4.44 -23.90
N GLY A 123 -8.11 -3.45 -24.52
CA GLY A 123 -8.59 -2.90 -25.78
C GLY A 123 -8.60 -3.99 -26.86
N MET A 124 -9.64 -3.98 -27.70
CA MET A 124 -9.98 -4.97 -28.74
C MET A 124 -8.87 -5.34 -29.76
N ASP A 125 -7.68 -4.76 -29.69
CA ASP A 125 -6.68 -4.85 -30.74
C ASP A 125 -5.55 -5.88 -30.48
N GLU A 126 -5.23 -6.25 -29.22
CA GLU A 126 -4.25 -7.33 -28.91
C GLU A 126 -4.26 -7.71 -27.41
N PRO A 127 -4.37 -9.02 -27.03
CA PRO A 127 -4.31 -9.43 -25.63
C PRO A 127 -2.89 -9.23 -25.05
N TYR A 128 -2.80 -8.77 -23.80
CA TYR A 128 -1.51 -8.56 -23.11
C TYR A 128 -0.64 -9.81 -23.07
N LEU A 129 -1.25 -10.98 -22.82
CA LEU A 129 -0.55 -12.27 -22.85
C LEU A 129 -0.41 -12.75 -24.31
N PRO A 130 0.80 -13.03 -24.80
CA PRO A 130 1.03 -13.44 -26.20
C PRO A 130 0.73 -14.92 -26.47
N TYR A 131 0.14 -15.65 -25.51
CA TYR A 131 -0.02 -17.10 -25.56
C TYR A 131 -1.36 -17.51 -26.16
N LYS A 132 -1.33 -18.32 -27.21
CA LYS A 132 -2.53 -18.83 -27.92
C LYS A 132 -3.30 -19.88 -27.11
N ASP A 133 -2.62 -20.59 -26.23
CA ASP A 133 -3.17 -21.66 -25.38
C ASP A 133 -3.67 -21.15 -24.02
N VAL A 134 -3.58 -19.84 -23.76
CA VAL A 134 -4.12 -19.16 -22.58
C VAL A 134 -5.14 -18.12 -23.02
N HIS A 135 -6.41 -18.55 -23.10
CA HIS A 135 -7.50 -17.71 -23.60
C HIS A 135 -8.19 -16.94 -22.47
N TYR A 136 -8.62 -15.69 -22.72
CA TYR A 136 -9.25 -14.80 -21.72
C TYR A 136 -10.50 -15.37 -21.04
N MET A 137 -11.18 -16.32 -21.69
CA MET A 137 -12.34 -17.04 -21.14
C MET A 137 -11.98 -18.25 -20.25
N THR A 138 -10.71 -18.51 -20.00
CA THR A 138 -10.27 -19.64 -19.17
C THR A 138 -10.04 -19.21 -17.72
N TRP A 139 -10.32 -20.11 -16.77
CA TRP A 139 -10.15 -19.87 -15.32
C TRP A 139 -8.74 -19.44 -14.92
N MET A 140 -7.73 -19.80 -15.72
CA MET A 140 -6.32 -19.51 -15.46
C MET A 140 -5.86 -18.12 -15.96
N TYR A 141 -6.56 -17.53 -16.95
CA TYR A 141 -6.09 -16.32 -17.61
C TYR A 141 -5.91 -15.14 -16.65
N PRO A 142 -6.88 -14.81 -15.76
CA PRO A 142 -6.72 -13.71 -14.81
C PRO A 142 -5.48 -13.86 -13.92
N GLY A 143 -5.24 -15.08 -13.41
CA GLY A 143 -4.10 -15.35 -12.55
C GLY A 143 -2.76 -15.27 -13.27
N ILE A 144 -2.69 -15.80 -14.50
CA ILE A 144 -1.48 -15.71 -15.31
C ILE A 144 -1.21 -14.23 -15.67
N LEU A 145 -2.22 -13.50 -16.12
CA LEU A 145 -2.10 -12.08 -16.45
C LEU A 145 -1.54 -11.28 -15.28
N ARG A 146 -2.13 -11.45 -14.08
CA ARG A 146 -1.68 -10.74 -12.88
C ARG A 146 -0.20 -10.98 -12.60
N VAL A 147 0.26 -12.23 -12.59
CA VAL A 147 1.68 -12.53 -12.32
C VAL A 147 2.60 -11.88 -13.36
N PHE A 148 2.22 -11.88 -14.64
CA PHE A 148 2.99 -11.20 -15.70
C PHE A 148 3.04 -9.69 -15.50
N VAL A 149 1.91 -9.04 -15.25
CA VAL A 149 1.85 -7.58 -15.04
C VAL A 149 2.66 -7.18 -13.80
N TYR A 150 2.56 -7.92 -12.70
CA TYR A 150 3.34 -7.65 -11.48
C TYR A 150 4.83 -7.82 -11.72
N HIS A 151 5.24 -8.86 -12.43
CA HIS A 151 6.64 -9.10 -12.69
C HIS A 151 7.21 -8.06 -13.66
N ASP A 152 6.44 -7.60 -14.65
CA ASP A 152 6.83 -6.50 -15.52
C ASP A 152 6.97 -5.18 -14.74
N ARG A 153 6.14 -4.98 -13.71
CA ARG A 153 6.26 -3.86 -12.79
C ARG A 153 7.48 -3.96 -11.89
N ILE A 154 7.79 -5.13 -11.34
CA ILE A 154 8.88 -5.26 -10.35
C ILE A 154 10.24 -5.40 -11.02
N ALA A 155 10.35 -6.24 -12.04
CA ALA A 155 11.63 -6.64 -12.64
C ALA A 155 11.89 -6.02 -14.03
N GLY A 156 10.91 -5.32 -14.61
CA GLY A 156 11.03 -4.64 -15.91
C GLY A 156 10.33 -5.38 -17.04
N ALA A 157 10.14 -4.66 -18.15
CA ALA A 157 9.29 -5.09 -19.26
C ALA A 157 9.73 -6.43 -19.87
N ARG A 158 8.73 -7.29 -20.10
CA ARG A 158 8.84 -8.59 -20.76
C ARG A 158 9.78 -9.56 -20.07
N THR A 159 9.97 -9.44 -18.76
CA THR A 159 10.90 -10.31 -18.02
C THR A 159 10.42 -11.75 -17.98
N LEU A 160 9.15 -12.01 -17.62
CA LEU A 160 8.61 -13.37 -17.65
C LEU A 160 8.43 -13.93 -19.05
N HIS A 161 8.26 -13.07 -20.05
CA HIS A 161 8.25 -13.49 -21.46
C HIS A 161 9.59 -14.09 -21.90
N LYS A 162 10.72 -13.70 -21.27
CA LYS A 162 12.02 -14.36 -21.48
C LYS A 162 12.11 -15.72 -20.78
N VAL A 163 11.36 -15.93 -19.71
CA VAL A 163 11.30 -17.20 -18.97
C VAL A 163 10.40 -18.21 -19.67
N PHE A 164 9.27 -17.75 -20.18
CA PHE A 164 8.29 -18.53 -20.95
C PHE A 164 8.19 -17.97 -22.37
N PRO A 165 9.20 -18.19 -23.22
CA PRO A 165 9.24 -17.64 -24.58
C PRO A 165 8.30 -18.38 -25.53
N GLY A 166 7.92 -17.71 -26.62
CA GLY A 166 7.07 -18.28 -27.68
C GLY A 166 5.61 -17.85 -27.56
N ASP A 167 4.75 -18.51 -28.32
CA ASP A 167 3.30 -18.26 -28.40
C ASP A 167 2.47 -19.35 -27.67
N GLU A 168 3.11 -20.28 -26.97
CA GLU A 168 2.47 -21.29 -26.12
C GLU A 168 3.06 -21.28 -24.69
N PHE A 169 2.18 -21.22 -23.68
CA PHE A 169 2.56 -21.21 -22.26
C PHE A 169 2.62 -22.62 -21.65
N TYR A 170 1.90 -23.58 -22.23
CA TYR A 170 1.70 -24.94 -21.73
C TYR A 170 1.16 -24.99 -20.29
N PRO A 171 -0.05 -24.46 -20.02
CA PRO A 171 -0.58 -24.30 -18.67
C PRO A 171 -0.72 -25.62 -17.89
N ASN A 172 -0.93 -26.75 -18.59
CA ASN A 172 -1.09 -28.07 -17.98
C ASN A 172 0.25 -28.81 -17.75
N GLN A 173 1.37 -28.27 -18.21
CA GLN A 173 2.69 -28.86 -17.96
C GLN A 173 3.08 -28.66 -16.50
N PRO A 174 3.74 -29.65 -15.84
CA PRO A 174 4.33 -29.44 -14.53
C PRO A 174 5.32 -28.28 -14.51
N ILE A 175 5.26 -27.45 -13.47
CA ILE A 175 6.26 -26.40 -13.26
C ILE A 175 7.54 -27.00 -12.68
N THR A 176 8.69 -26.53 -13.15
CA THR A 176 10.00 -26.91 -12.62
C THR A 176 10.44 -25.98 -11.48
N ASN A 177 11.34 -26.45 -10.61
CA ASN A 177 11.92 -25.65 -9.53
C ASN A 177 12.63 -24.40 -10.09
N ALA A 178 13.33 -24.51 -11.21
CA ALA A 178 14.00 -23.39 -11.88
C ALA A 178 13.02 -22.34 -12.44
N GLU A 179 11.86 -22.75 -12.95
CA GLU A 179 10.81 -21.83 -13.39
C GLU A 179 10.17 -21.13 -12.19
N ALA A 180 9.81 -21.88 -11.14
CA ALA A 180 9.26 -21.33 -9.91
C ALA A 180 10.20 -20.30 -9.27
N ALA A 181 11.52 -20.58 -9.24
CA ALA A 181 12.52 -19.64 -8.73
C ALA A 181 12.51 -18.33 -9.51
N LYS A 182 12.43 -18.37 -10.84
CA LYS A 182 12.40 -17.16 -11.68
C LYS A 182 11.11 -16.36 -11.53
N VAL A 183 9.98 -17.01 -11.29
CA VAL A 183 8.70 -16.33 -11.04
C VAL A 183 8.71 -15.64 -9.69
N LEU A 184 9.22 -16.31 -8.66
CA LEU A 184 9.20 -15.81 -7.28
C LEU A 184 10.37 -14.87 -6.96
N SER A 185 11.48 -14.91 -7.70
CA SER A 185 12.66 -14.08 -7.39
C SER A 185 12.39 -12.58 -7.51
N ALA A 186 11.41 -12.16 -8.33
CA ALA A 186 10.93 -10.78 -8.35
C ALA A 186 10.36 -10.32 -7.00
N LEU A 187 9.99 -11.24 -6.11
CA LEU A 187 9.45 -10.97 -4.78
C LEU A 187 10.53 -10.97 -3.68
N SER A 188 11.80 -11.20 -4.04
CA SER A 188 12.92 -11.01 -3.14
C SER A 188 13.50 -9.60 -3.32
N PHE A 189 13.69 -8.89 -2.21
CA PHE A 189 14.19 -7.52 -2.17
C PHE A 189 15.65 -7.43 -1.78
N THR A 190 16.27 -8.54 -1.39
CA THR A 190 17.66 -8.53 -0.96
C THR A 190 18.61 -8.63 -2.15
N THR A 191 19.77 -7.98 -2.02
CA THR A 191 20.86 -8.06 -3.00
C THR A 191 21.50 -9.46 -3.08
N LYS A 192 21.11 -10.39 -2.20
CA LYS A 192 21.61 -11.76 -2.14
C LYS A 192 20.45 -12.71 -2.39
N GLN A 193 20.71 -13.83 -3.04
CA GLN A 193 19.65 -14.82 -3.23
C GLN A 193 19.20 -15.38 -1.88
N SER A 194 17.89 -15.38 -1.63
CA SER A 194 17.30 -15.92 -0.41
C SER A 194 17.58 -17.43 -0.30
N PRO A 195 17.63 -18.02 0.91
CA PRO A 195 17.88 -19.46 1.07
C PRO A 195 16.92 -20.36 0.29
N TRP A 196 15.64 -19.97 0.19
CA TRP A 196 14.64 -20.70 -0.60
C TRP A 196 14.94 -20.65 -2.10
N GLU A 197 15.46 -19.53 -2.62
CA GLU A 197 15.78 -19.36 -4.03
C GLU A 197 16.95 -20.28 -4.41
N LEU A 198 18.00 -20.31 -3.57
CA LEU A 198 19.14 -21.20 -3.72
C LEU A 198 18.75 -22.68 -3.70
N GLU A 199 17.78 -23.05 -2.85
CA GLU A 199 17.23 -24.41 -2.80
C GLU A 199 16.59 -24.81 -4.14
N LEU A 200 15.75 -23.94 -4.71
CA LEU A 200 15.09 -24.18 -5.99
C LEU A 200 16.09 -24.24 -7.15
N ILE A 201 17.06 -23.32 -7.19
CA ILE A 201 18.12 -23.31 -8.21
C ILE A 201 18.91 -24.62 -8.18
N LYS A 202 19.21 -25.12 -6.97
CA LYS A 202 19.89 -26.41 -6.80
C LYS A 202 19.05 -27.60 -7.28
N LYS A 203 17.74 -27.57 -7.09
CA LYS A 203 16.81 -28.60 -7.59
C LYS A 203 16.59 -28.51 -9.11
N GLY A 204 16.83 -27.36 -9.72
CA GLY A 204 16.93 -27.18 -11.17
C GLY A 204 15.67 -27.59 -11.93
N SER A 205 15.80 -28.52 -12.88
CA SER A 205 14.72 -28.96 -13.77
C SER A 205 13.73 -29.93 -13.15
N ASN A 206 13.91 -30.34 -11.89
CA ASN A 206 12.95 -31.21 -11.21
C ASN A 206 11.60 -30.51 -11.09
N THR A 207 10.50 -31.26 -11.20
CA THR A 207 9.14 -30.73 -11.06
C THR A 207 8.82 -30.44 -9.61
N LEU A 208 8.08 -29.36 -9.36
CA LEU A 208 7.59 -28.99 -8.02
C LEU A 208 6.28 -29.73 -7.73
N THR A 209 6.16 -30.38 -6.58
CA THR A 209 4.87 -30.95 -6.13
C THR A 209 3.96 -29.91 -5.50
N ARG A 210 2.66 -30.22 -5.33
CA ARG A 210 1.72 -29.33 -4.64
C ARG A 210 2.13 -29.05 -3.20
N ALA A 211 2.60 -30.07 -2.48
CA ALA A 211 3.10 -29.92 -1.13
C ALA A 211 4.39 -29.07 -1.05
N GLU A 212 5.32 -29.26 -1.99
CA GLU A 212 6.53 -28.43 -2.05
C GLU A 212 6.19 -26.96 -2.34
N ALA A 213 5.19 -26.70 -3.18
CA ALA A 213 4.71 -25.35 -3.46
C ALA A 213 4.10 -24.66 -2.23
N ALA A 214 3.37 -25.40 -1.38
CA ALA A 214 2.83 -24.89 -0.11
C ALA A 214 3.95 -24.49 0.87
N ILE A 215 4.97 -25.35 1.03
CA ILE A 215 6.14 -25.03 1.87
C ILE A 215 6.91 -23.85 1.29
N LEU A 216 7.05 -23.79 -0.04
CA LEU A 216 7.75 -22.70 -0.71
C LEU A 216 7.06 -21.36 -0.50
N ILE A 217 5.74 -21.27 -0.66
CA ILE A 217 5.03 -20.00 -0.50
C ILE A 217 5.07 -19.50 0.94
N GLU A 218 5.07 -20.40 1.92
CA GLU A 218 5.28 -20.06 3.34
C GLU A 218 6.68 -19.44 3.55
N LYS A 219 7.73 -20.05 3.00
CA LYS A 219 9.10 -19.50 3.07
C LYS A 219 9.22 -18.13 2.38
N VAL A 220 8.54 -17.96 1.24
CA VAL A 220 8.51 -16.68 0.52
C VAL A 220 7.72 -15.64 1.32
N SER A 221 6.59 -16.00 1.92
CA SER A 221 5.80 -15.15 2.81
C SER A 221 6.61 -14.66 3.99
N ALA A 222 7.31 -15.56 4.67
CA ALA A 222 8.21 -15.21 5.78
C ALA A 222 9.35 -14.29 5.32
N SER A 223 9.92 -14.54 4.13
CA SER A 223 10.96 -13.67 3.56
C SER A 223 10.42 -12.28 3.26
N LEU A 224 9.26 -12.18 2.58
CA LEU A 224 8.58 -10.92 2.29
C LEU A 224 8.26 -10.13 3.57
N GLN A 225 7.78 -10.80 4.62
CA GLN A 225 7.53 -10.18 5.93
C GLN A 225 8.82 -9.65 6.58
N SER A 226 9.93 -10.37 6.43
CA SER A 226 11.24 -9.99 6.98
C SER A 226 12.02 -8.97 6.14
N GLU A 227 11.60 -8.70 4.90
CA GLU A 227 12.31 -7.82 3.96
C GLU A 227 11.62 -6.47 3.76
N MET A 228 10.41 -6.29 4.29
CA MET A 228 9.61 -5.09 4.11
C MET A 228 9.30 -4.40 5.43
N LEU A 229 9.79 -3.18 5.67
CA LEU A 229 9.33 -2.26 6.72
C LEU A 229 9.73 -0.77 6.45
N LEU A 230 9.08 0.14 7.20
CA LEU A 230 9.17 1.61 7.27
C LEU A 230 8.66 2.43 6.03
N PRO A 231 8.17 3.69 6.20
CA PRO A 231 6.90 4.27 5.66
C PRO A 231 6.61 4.21 4.16
N LEU A 232 7.53 3.72 3.33
CA LEU A 232 7.32 3.51 1.90
C LEU A 232 6.18 2.52 1.62
N ALA A 233 5.87 1.60 2.55
CA ALA A 233 4.83 0.60 2.42
C ALA A 233 3.52 0.88 3.19
N ASP A 234 3.47 1.96 3.96
CA ASP A 234 2.26 2.38 4.68
C ASP A 234 1.70 3.64 3.99
N GLU A 235 1.30 3.48 2.73
CA GLU A 235 0.73 4.58 1.92
C GLU A 235 -0.48 5.21 2.60
N SER A 236 -1.33 4.38 3.22
CA SER A 236 -2.53 4.82 3.94
C SER A 236 -2.22 5.45 5.30
N ARG A 237 -0.99 5.35 5.81
CA ARG A 237 -0.56 5.81 7.13
C ARG A 237 -1.40 5.24 8.28
N SER A 238 -2.01 4.08 8.05
CA SER A 238 -2.96 3.46 8.96
C SER A 238 -2.40 2.22 9.62
N LEU A 239 -1.23 1.75 9.19
CA LEU A 239 -0.62 0.54 9.75
C LEU A 239 -0.03 0.79 11.14
N TYR A 240 0.43 2.02 11.41
CA TYR A 240 1.05 2.43 12.67
C TYR A 240 0.13 3.39 13.45
N PRO A 241 0.22 3.41 14.80
CA PRO A 241 1.15 2.70 15.65
C PRO A 241 0.71 1.27 15.99
N PHE A 242 1.66 0.36 16.16
CA PHE A 242 1.40 -0.96 16.73
C PHE A 242 1.25 -0.88 18.24
N VAL A 243 0.26 -1.60 18.77
CA VAL A 243 0.04 -1.76 20.22
C VAL A 243 0.09 -3.25 20.60
N PRO A 244 0.38 -3.59 21.87
CA PRO A 244 0.41 -4.97 22.32
C PRO A 244 -0.91 -5.72 22.05
N VAL A 245 -0.81 -6.95 21.53
CA VAL A 245 -1.96 -7.85 21.35
C VAL A 245 -2.28 -8.54 22.67
N GLN A 246 -3.54 -8.47 23.11
CA GLN A 246 -3.99 -9.09 24.35
C GLN A 246 -4.51 -10.50 24.07
N LYS A 247 -3.80 -11.54 24.55
CA LYS A 247 -4.16 -12.95 24.31
C LYS A 247 -5.45 -13.39 25.00
N GLU A 248 -5.80 -12.77 26.13
CA GLU A 248 -7.01 -13.06 26.89
C GLU A 248 -7.80 -11.76 27.08
N MET A 249 -8.84 -11.57 26.26
CA MET A 249 -9.67 -10.36 26.27
C MET A 249 -10.81 -10.42 27.30
N TYR A 250 -11.15 -11.62 27.77
CA TYR A 250 -12.32 -11.87 28.62
C TYR A 250 -11.97 -12.53 29.97
N PRO A 251 -11.03 -11.98 30.77
CA PRO A 251 -10.74 -12.54 32.07
C PRO A 251 -11.85 -12.20 33.07
N LEU A 252 -12.09 -13.10 34.02
CA LEU A 252 -13.05 -12.85 35.10
C LEU A 252 -12.52 -11.87 36.16
N PHE A 253 -11.24 -11.51 36.16
CA PHE A 253 -10.57 -10.64 37.15
C PHE A 253 -10.60 -11.12 38.62
N ALA A 254 -11.25 -12.25 38.89
CA ALA A 254 -11.27 -12.95 40.16
C ALA A 254 -11.41 -14.46 39.92
N THR A 255 -11.00 -15.27 40.89
CA THR A 255 -11.19 -16.73 40.87
C THR A 255 -12.44 -17.10 41.66
N TYR A 256 -13.30 -17.92 41.08
CA TYR A 256 -14.57 -18.35 41.67
C TYR A 256 -14.62 -19.88 41.82
N ASP A 257 -14.18 -20.40 42.96
CA ASP A 257 -14.21 -21.85 43.23
C ASP A 257 -15.62 -22.36 43.58
N SER A 258 -16.47 -21.49 44.15
CA SER A 258 -17.86 -21.80 44.54
C SER A 258 -18.68 -20.51 44.53
N PRO A 259 -19.10 -20.03 43.33
CA PRO A 259 -19.73 -18.73 43.18
C PRO A 259 -21.08 -18.65 43.90
N THR A 260 -21.31 -17.54 44.58
CA THR A 260 -22.64 -17.11 45.05
C THR A 260 -23.59 -16.85 43.87
N GLU A 261 -24.89 -16.70 44.11
CA GLU A 261 -25.86 -16.39 43.04
C GLU A 261 -25.51 -15.11 42.27
N THR A 262 -25.03 -14.07 42.98
CA THR A 262 -24.60 -12.82 42.36
C THR A 262 -23.34 -12.98 41.51
N GLU A 263 -22.36 -13.75 42.00
CA GLU A 263 -21.14 -14.04 41.25
C GLU A 263 -21.43 -14.91 40.02
N LYS A 264 -22.36 -15.86 40.15
CA LYS A 264 -22.82 -16.67 39.02
C LYS A 264 -23.49 -15.80 37.96
N LYS A 265 -24.34 -14.84 38.36
CA LYS A 265 -24.94 -13.87 37.43
C LYS A 265 -23.87 -13.07 36.69
N PHE A 266 -22.82 -12.62 37.38
CA PHE A 266 -21.68 -11.95 36.74
C PHE A 266 -20.96 -12.86 35.74
N ILE A 267 -20.67 -14.11 36.10
CA ILE A 267 -20.02 -15.09 35.19
C ILE A 267 -20.89 -15.32 33.95
N ASP A 268 -22.19 -15.52 34.11
CA ASP A 268 -23.14 -15.74 33.01
C ASP A 268 -23.18 -14.51 32.06
N ILE A 269 -23.11 -13.28 32.60
CA ILE A 269 -23.00 -12.05 31.81
C ILE A 269 -21.69 -12.02 31.01
N VAL A 270 -20.56 -12.34 31.63
CA VAL A 270 -19.26 -12.37 30.94
C VAL A 270 -19.25 -13.41 29.83
N ASP A 271 -19.81 -14.60 30.07
CA ASP A 271 -19.94 -15.64 29.06
C ASP A 271 -20.86 -15.20 27.91
N ALA A 272 -21.94 -14.46 28.17
CA ALA A 272 -22.78 -13.90 27.12
C ALA A 272 -21.99 -12.93 26.23
N ILE A 273 -21.24 -11.98 26.81
CA ILE A 273 -20.40 -11.03 26.09
C ILE A 273 -19.31 -11.75 25.27
N LYS A 274 -18.62 -12.72 25.89
CA LYS A 274 -17.56 -13.49 25.23
C LYS A 274 -18.05 -14.27 24.00
N ASN A 275 -19.29 -14.73 24.03
CA ASN A 275 -19.90 -15.52 22.96
C ASN A 275 -20.71 -14.68 21.97
N TYR A 276 -20.66 -13.34 22.05
CA TYR A 276 -21.45 -12.43 21.21
C TYR A 276 -22.96 -12.65 21.31
N LEU A 277 -23.44 -12.97 22.52
CA LEU A 277 -24.85 -13.23 22.85
C LEU A 277 -25.45 -12.13 23.74
N GLU A 278 -24.72 -11.03 23.94
CA GLU A 278 -25.14 -9.92 24.79
C GLU A 278 -26.24 -9.05 24.14
N GLU A 279 -27.25 -8.72 24.95
CA GLU A 279 -28.34 -7.81 24.60
C GLU A 279 -28.34 -6.58 25.55
N GLU A 280 -29.18 -5.58 25.28
CA GLU A 280 -29.32 -4.40 26.15
C GLU A 280 -29.63 -4.81 27.62
N GLU A 281 -30.39 -5.89 27.81
CA GLU A 281 -30.72 -6.42 29.13
C GLU A 281 -29.50 -6.99 29.85
N THR A 282 -28.55 -7.60 29.14
CA THR A 282 -27.28 -8.10 29.71
C THR A 282 -26.51 -6.98 30.41
N PHE A 283 -26.47 -5.79 29.80
CA PHE A 283 -25.81 -4.63 30.40
C PHE A 283 -26.61 -4.00 31.55
N LYS A 284 -27.95 -4.02 31.49
CA LYS A 284 -28.80 -3.59 32.63
C LYS A 284 -28.58 -4.49 33.83
N GLU A 285 -28.55 -5.80 33.62
CA GLU A 285 -28.27 -6.77 34.67
C GLU A 285 -26.90 -6.56 35.32
N LEU A 286 -25.90 -6.14 34.53
CA LEU A 286 -24.57 -5.77 35.00
C LEU A 286 -24.58 -4.45 35.81
N GLU A 287 -25.46 -3.51 35.46
CA GLU A 287 -25.68 -2.26 36.22
C GLU A 287 -26.35 -2.49 37.57
N GLU A 288 -27.23 -3.50 37.65
CA GLU A 288 -27.96 -3.87 38.86
C GLU A 288 -27.13 -4.66 39.88
N LEU A 289 -25.89 -5.05 39.54
CA LEU A 289 -25.00 -5.69 40.51
C LEU A 289 -24.76 -4.78 41.72
N PRO A 290 -24.67 -5.34 42.95
CA PRO A 290 -24.47 -4.55 44.16
C PRO A 290 -23.22 -3.65 44.09
N ALA A 291 -23.33 -2.43 44.61
CA ALA A 291 -22.22 -1.47 44.61
C ALA A 291 -21.00 -1.94 45.41
N ASP A 292 -21.18 -2.88 46.33
CA ASP A 292 -20.14 -3.53 47.14
C ASP A 292 -19.68 -4.89 46.58
N PHE A 293 -20.09 -5.24 45.35
CA PHE A 293 -19.62 -6.45 44.68
C PHE A 293 -18.08 -6.46 44.63
N ALA A 294 -17.44 -7.54 45.08
CA ALA A 294 -15.99 -7.53 45.33
C ALA A 294 -15.16 -7.26 44.06
N ASN A 295 -15.60 -7.77 42.91
CA ASN A 295 -14.89 -7.67 41.64
C ASN A 295 -15.27 -6.40 40.85
N GLN A 296 -14.96 -5.23 41.42
CA GLN A 296 -15.23 -3.95 40.77
C GLN A 296 -14.42 -3.74 39.48
N VAL A 297 -13.24 -4.35 39.36
CA VAL A 297 -12.43 -4.28 38.13
C VAL A 297 -13.20 -4.90 36.97
N GLY A 298 -13.68 -6.14 37.13
CA GLY A 298 -14.46 -6.82 36.10
C GLY A 298 -15.77 -6.12 35.78
N VAL A 299 -16.53 -5.68 36.79
CA VAL A 299 -17.81 -4.98 36.57
C VAL A 299 -17.64 -3.73 35.72
N HIS A 300 -16.70 -2.86 36.06
CA HIS A 300 -16.46 -1.63 35.31
C HIS A 300 -15.84 -1.90 33.93
N TYR A 301 -14.98 -2.92 33.82
CA TYR A 301 -14.42 -3.34 32.54
C TYR A 301 -15.54 -3.76 31.59
N TYR A 302 -16.42 -4.69 31.97
CA TYR A 302 -17.49 -5.13 31.07
C TYR A 302 -18.58 -4.07 30.84
N LYS A 303 -18.77 -3.13 31.78
CA LYS A 303 -19.65 -1.97 31.55
C LYS A 303 -19.14 -1.05 30.43
N SER A 304 -17.83 -0.94 30.22
CA SER A 304 -17.28 -0.14 29.13
C SER A 304 -17.47 -0.75 27.75
N TRP A 305 -17.92 -2.01 27.67
CA TRP A 305 -18.19 -2.72 26.40
C TRP A 305 -19.63 -2.48 25.91
N ASN A 306 -20.40 -1.66 26.62
CA ASN A 306 -21.79 -1.39 26.28
C ASN A 306 -21.92 -0.54 25.02
N TYR A 307 -22.15 -1.20 23.87
CA TYR A 307 -22.33 -0.53 22.58
C TYR A 307 -23.65 0.26 22.45
N TYR A 308 -24.55 0.17 23.44
CA TYR A 308 -25.77 1.00 23.54
C TYR A 308 -25.51 2.38 24.17
N LYS A 309 -24.29 2.64 24.67
CA LYS A 309 -23.87 3.92 25.25
C LYS A 309 -22.88 4.66 24.37
N GLU A 310 -22.81 5.97 24.59
CA GLU A 310 -21.80 6.82 23.94
C GLU A 310 -20.38 6.41 24.39
N PRO A 311 -19.38 6.40 23.49
CA PRO A 311 -18.00 6.06 23.84
C PRO A 311 -17.45 6.88 25.03
N ALA A 312 -17.83 8.15 25.14
CA ALA A 312 -17.46 9.01 26.26
C ALA A 312 -17.94 8.49 27.63
N ASP A 313 -19.10 7.84 27.70
CA ASP A 313 -19.60 7.22 28.92
C ASP A 313 -18.90 5.89 29.21
N ASN A 314 -18.66 5.10 28.17
CA ASN A 314 -17.89 3.86 28.27
C ASN A 314 -16.46 4.11 28.79
N ALA A 315 -15.82 5.21 28.38
CA ALA A 315 -14.50 5.57 28.90
C ALA A 315 -14.52 5.86 30.40
N LYS A 316 -15.60 6.43 30.94
CA LYS A 316 -15.72 6.65 32.40
C LYS A 316 -15.67 5.31 33.13
N GLU A 317 -16.41 4.31 32.65
CA GLU A 317 -16.39 2.95 33.19
C GLU A 317 -15.00 2.30 33.04
N ALA A 318 -14.36 2.45 31.88
CA ALA A 318 -13.01 1.93 31.66
C ALA A 318 -11.98 2.53 32.64
N PHE A 319 -12.08 3.83 32.94
CA PHE A 319 -11.25 4.45 33.98
C PHE A 319 -11.60 3.99 35.39
N LEU A 320 -12.88 3.71 35.69
CA LEU A 320 -13.27 3.16 37.00
C LEU A 320 -12.70 1.76 37.21
N ALA A 321 -12.62 0.94 36.15
CA ALA A 321 -11.95 -0.35 36.18
C ALA A 321 -10.46 -0.20 36.50
N LEU A 322 -9.78 0.74 35.82
CA LEU A 322 -8.37 1.06 36.07
C LEU A 322 -8.14 1.60 37.49
N ASP A 323 -9.02 2.48 37.99
CA ASP A 323 -8.97 3.01 39.35
C ASP A 323 -9.17 1.93 40.41
N ALA A 324 -10.08 0.98 40.16
CA ALA A 324 -10.31 -0.16 41.03
C ALA A 324 -9.07 -1.07 41.06
N TYR A 325 -8.46 -1.31 39.90
CA TYR A 325 -7.28 -2.13 39.77
C TYR A 325 -6.05 -1.51 40.45
N ILE A 326 -5.78 -0.22 40.27
CA ILE A 326 -4.59 0.42 40.87
C ILE A 326 -4.64 0.43 42.41
N LYS A 327 -5.83 0.33 43.00
CA LYS A 327 -6.01 0.21 44.46
C LYS A 327 -5.64 -1.17 45.02
N THR A 328 -5.42 -2.18 44.18
CA THR A 328 -4.98 -3.51 44.65
C THR A 328 -3.52 -3.48 45.10
N VAL A 329 -3.14 -4.43 45.97
CA VAL A 329 -1.78 -4.51 46.55
C VAL A 329 -0.78 -5.12 45.57
N GLU A 330 -1.24 -6.00 44.69
CA GLU A 330 -0.45 -6.61 43.63
C GLU A 330 -0.99 -6.19 42.26
N HIS A 331 -0.08 -5.86 41.34
CA HIS A 331 -0.38 -5.49 39.96
C HIS A 331 0.25 -6.54 39.03
N ASP A 332 -0.58 -7.22 38.25
CA ASP A 332 -0.16 -8.01 37.09
C ASP A 332 -0.06 -7.14 35.82
N PRO A 333 1.13 -6.99 35.21
CA PRO A 333 1.33 -6.24 33.97
C PRO A 333 0.35 -6.60 32.84
N LYS A 334 -0.09 -7.87 32.75
CA LYS A 334 -1.04 -8.31 31.72
C LYS A 334 -2.41 -7.68 31.92
N ILE A 335 -2.89 -7.66 33.16
CA ILE A 335 -4.19 -7.07 33.50
C ILE A 335 -4.16 -5.56 33.30
N LEU A 336 -3.08 -4.88 33.71
CA LEU A 336 -2.95 -3.45 33.43
C LEU A 336 -2.91 -3.17 31.91
N GLY A 337 -2.17 -3.99 31.16
CA GLY A 337 -2.12 -3.94 29.71
C GLY A 337 -3.51 -4.05 29.08
N LEU A 338 -4.31 -5.03 29.52
CA LEU A 338 -5.69 -5.22 29.07
C LEU A 338 -6.58 -4.02 29.38
N LEU A 339 -6.55 -3.52 30.61
CA LEU A 339 -7.37 -2.36 31.01
C LEU A 339 -6.99 -1.10 30.22
N THR A 340 -5.70 -0.90 29.95
CA THR A 340 -5.21 0.23 29.16
C THR A 340 -5.57 0.08 27.68
N ALA A 341 -5.50 -1.14 27.14
CA ALA A 341 -5.95 -1.46 25.78
C ALA A 341 -7.43 -1.12 25.59
N ASN A 342 -8.28 -1.52 26.53
CA ASN A 342 -9.71 -1.18 26.50
C ASN A 342 -9.96 0.34 26.55
N ILE A 343 -9.22 1.11 27.35
CA ILE A 343 -9.32 2.58 27.33
C ILE A 343 -8.89 3.14 25.96
N TYR A 344 -7.81 2.61 25.38
CA TYR A 344 -7.34 3.00 24.06
C TYR A 344 -8.39 2.72 22.97
N ASP A 345 -8.99 1.53 22.97
CA ASP A 345 -10.00 1.11 21.98
C ASP A 345 -11.26 1.96 22.08
N VAL A 346 -11.75 2.24 23.30
CA VAL A 346 -12.87 3.18 23.49
C VAL A 346 -12.49 4.59 23.03
N GLY A 347 -11.24 5.02 23.23
CA GLY A 347 -10.73 6.28 22.70
C GLY A 347 -10.75 6.34 21.16
N LEU A 348 -10.39 5.24 20.48
CA LEU A 348 -10.51 5.17 19.03
C LEU A 348 -11.96 5.26 18.56
N GLN A 349 -12.91 4.69 19.29
CA GLN A 349 -14.33 4.84 19.00
C GLN A 349 -14.77 6.31 19.10
N MET A 350 -14.25 7.09 20.07
CA MET A 350 -14.52 8.53 20.17
C MET A 350 -14.07 9.30 18.92
N LEU A 351 -12.89 8.98 18.37
CA LEU A 351 -12.42 9.61 17.13
C LEU A 351 -13.37 9.32 15.96
N ARG A 352 -13.87 8.07 15.86
CA ARG A 352 -14.83 7.65 14.83
C ARG A 352 -16.20 8.33 14.99
N THR A 353 -16.59 8.74 16.20
CA THR A 353 -17.87 9.43 16.49
C THR A 353 -17.75 10.95 16.61
N ASN A 354 -16.65 11.55 16.12
CA ASN A 354 -16.36 13.00 16.18
C ASN A 354 -16.24 13.59 17.61
N GLN A 355 -15.87 12.78 18.59
CA GLN A 355 -15.64 13.16 19.99
C GLN A 355 -14.15 13.46 20.27
N GLY A 356 -13.52 14.27 19.39
CA GLY A 356 -12.08 14.53 19.45
C GLY A 356 -11.62 15.29 20.71
N LYS A 357 -12.49 16.13 21.28
CA LYS A 357 -12.18 16.85 22.53
C LYS A 357 -12.18 15.89 23.73
N GLU A 358 -13.17 15.01 23.79
CA GLU A 358 -13.29 13.98 24.81
C GLU A 358 -12.11 13.00 24.75
N PHE A 359 -11.62 12.69 23.53
CA PHE A 359 -10.41 11.90 23.34
C PHE A 359 -9.15 12.61 23.90
N GLU A 360 -9.03 13.93 23.72
CA GLU A 360 -7.93 14.69 24.34
C GLU A 360 -8.06 14.74 25.88
N ASP A 361 -9.27 14.87 26.43
CA ASP A 361 -9.50 14.81 27.88
C ASP A 361 -9.15 13.42 28.45
N LEU A 362 -9.46 12.35 27.72
CA LEU A 362 -9.07 10.97 28.04
C LEU A 362 -7.54 10.85 28.12
N TYR A 363 -6.82 11.38 27.14
CA TYR A 363 -5.35 11.42 27.14
C TYR A 363 -4.80 12.13 28.39
N GLN A 364 -5.31 13.33 28.71
CA GLN A 364 -4.87 14.08 29.89
C GLN A 364 -5.11 13.30 31.18
N LYS A 365 -6.23 12.58 31.27
CA LYS A 365 -6.53 11.74 32.43
C LYS A 365 -5.58 10.54 32.53
N LEU A 366 -5.25 9.86 31.41
CA LEU A 366 -4.29 8.76 31.39
C LEU A 366 -2.88 9.18 31.83
N LEU A 367 -2.42 10.39 31.45
CA LEU A 367 -1.11 10.90 31.90
C LEU A 367 -0.98 10.91 33.42
N GLY A 368 -2.05 11.25 34.15
CA GLY A 368 -2.05 11.24 35.62
C GLY A 368 -1.91 9.86 36.27
N TYR A 369 -2.03 8.77 35.50
CA TYR A 369 -1.78 7.41 35.97
C TYR A 369 -0.33 6.96 35.77
N GLU A 370 0.36 7.47 34.76
CA GLU A 370 1.75 7.11 34.51
C GLU A 370 2.65 7.42 35.72
N ASP A 371 2.43 8.57 36.37
CA ASP A 371 3.16 9.01 37.56
C ASP A 371 2.96 8.09 38.78
N LYS A 372 1.93 7.24 38.76
CA LYS A 372 1.63 6.26 39.82
C LYS A 372 2.37 4.93 39.61
N LEU A 373 2.93 4.70 38.42
CA LEU A 373 3.64 3.47 38.07
C LEU A 373 5.13 3.60 38.39
N VAL A 374 5.75 2.48 38.75
CA VAL A 374 7.19 2.45 39.01
C VAL A 374 7.94 2.55 37.68
N LYS A 375 8.77 3.58 37.52
CA LYS A 375 9.54 3.79 36.29
C LYS A 375 10.38 2.55 35.94
N ASN A 376 10.35 2.17 34.65
CA ASN A 376 10.99 0.98 34.08
C ASN A 376 10.42 -0.37 34.53
N SER A 377 9.32 -0.41 35.27
CA SER A 377 8.58 -1.67 35.48
C SER A 377 7.89 -2.12 34.18
N GLU A 378 7.51 -3.39 34.09
CA GLU A 378 6.81 -3.93 32.91
C GLU A 378 5.45 -3.24 32.69
N GLU A 379 4.77 -2.87 33.77
CA GLU A 379 3.56 -2.05 33.79
C GLU A 379 3.77 -0.70 33.13
N TRP A 380 4.80 0.05 33.56
CA TRP A 380 5.13 1.37 33.03
C TRP A 380 5.53 1.32 31.55
N LYS A 381 6.21 0.24 31.16
CA LYS A 381 6.59 -0.04 29.77
C LYS A 381 5.37 -0.23 28.87
N VAL A 382 4.47 -1.15 29.23
CA VAL A 382 3.24 -1.45 28.46
C VAL A 382 2.31 -0.24 28.43
N PHE A 383 2.07 0.41 29.56
CA PHE A 383 1.22 1.60 29.64
C PHE A 383 1.73 2.73 28.73
N GLY A 384 3.05 2.92 28.70
CA GLY A 384 3.70 3.92 27.85
C GLY A 384 3.52 3.71 26.35
N LEU A 385 3.35 2.46 25.88
CA LEU A 385 3.10 2.17 24.47
C LEU A 385 1.72 2.68 24.04
N TYR A 386 0.69 2.48 24.85
CA TYR A 386 -0.66 2.98 24.58
C TYR A 386 -0.73 4.51 24.69
N LEU A 387 -0.05 5.11 25.67
CA LEU A 387 0.06 6.57 25.74
C LEU A 387 0.69 7.16 24.48
N ALA A 388 1.81 6.58 24.02
CA ALA A 388 2.46 7.02 22.80
C ALA A 388 1.54 6.84 21.58
N ALA A 389 0.77 5.73 21.51
CA ALA A 389 -0.19 5.54 20.44
C ALA A 389 -1.31 6.59 20.43
N ILE A 390 -1.83 6.99 21.60
CA ILE A 390 -2.80 8.09 21.72
C ILE A 390 -2.18 9.42 21.28
N GLU A 391 -0.92 9.68 21.65
CA GLU A 391 -0.20 10.88 21.23
C GLU A 391 -0.07 10.98 19.71
N ILE A 392 0.15 9.86 19.02
CA ILE A 392 0.13 9.82 17.56
C ILE A 392 -1.23 10.27 17.01
N HIS A 393 -2.34 9.72 17.51
CA HIS A 393 -3.69 10.09 17.06
C HIS A 393 -4.06 11.54 17.38
N LEU A 394 -3.34 12.17 18.30
CA LEU A 394 -3.45 13.60 18.62
C LEU A 394 -2.43 14.47 17.87
N ASP A 395 -1.73 13.92 16.87
CA ASP A 395 -0.65 14.57 16.12
C ASP A 395 0.52 15.08 16.99
N LYS A 396 0.71 14.50 18.18
CA LYS A 396 1.79 14.83 19.14
C LYS A 396 3.02 13.94 18.89
N TYR A 397 3.50 13.90 17.65
CA TYR A 397 4.57 13.00 17.17
C TYR A 397 5.85 13.06 18.02
N GLU A 398 6.32 14.25 18.38
CA GLU A 398 7.55 14.42 19.18
C GLU A 398 7.44 13.82 20.59
N LEU A 399 6.26 13.86 21.21
CA LEU A 399 6.04 13.22 22.51
C LEU A 399 6.05 11.69 22.37
N ALA A 400 5.34 11.19 21.36
CA ALA A 400 5.25 9.76 21.09
C ALA A 400 6.63 9.16 20.76
N ILE A 401 7.40 9.81 19.87
CA ILE A 401 8.76 9.42 19.52
C ILE A 401 9.63 9.32 20.77
N LYS A 402 9.61 10.35 21.63
CA LYS A 402 10.39 10.34 22.87
C LYS A 402 10.01 9.16 23.78
N ARG A 403 8.72 8.85 23.91
CA ARG A 403 8.26 7.69 24.70
C ARG A 403 8.77 6.37 24.13
N TYR A 404 8.76 6.21 22.81
CA TYR A 404 9.31 5.03 22.16
C TYR A 404 10.82 4.92 22.37
N GLU A 405 11.56 6.02 22.26
CA GLU A 405 13.02 6.06 22.46
C GLU A 405 13.46 5.76 23.90
N GLU A 406 12.60 6.02 24.89
CA GLU A 406 12.84 5.68 26.29
C GLU A 406 12.73 4.17 26.59
N ARG A 407 12.24 3.37 25.64
CA ARG A 407 11.96 1.93 25.80
C ARG A 407 12.65 1.08 24.71
N PRO A 408 13.99 1.19 24.54
CA PRO A 408 14.71 0.49 23.47
C PRO A 408 14.72 -1.04 23.64
N ASP A 409 14.32 -1.55 24.80
CA ASP A 409 14.21 -2.97 25.12
C ASP A 409 12.88 -3.60 24.67
N LEU A 410 11.92 -2.80 24.20
CA LEU A 410 10.62 -3.28 23.71
C LEU A 410 10.53 -3.26 22.18
N VAL A 411 10.22 -4.40 21.58
CA VAL A 411 10.07 -4.57 20.12
C VAL A 411 9.14 -3.52 19.50
N LEU A 412 7.93 -3.41 20.06
CA LEU A 412 6.90 -2.51 19.55
C LEU A 412 7.30 -1.03 19.68
N ALA A 413 8.01 -0.67 20.77
CA ALA A 413 8.53 0.68 20.93
C ALA A 413 9.56 0.99 19.85
N VAL A 414 10.50 0.06 19.61
CA VAL A 414 11.51 0.22 18.58
C VAL A 414 10.86 0.34 17.20
N GLN A 415 9.94 -0.56 16.83
CA GLN A 415 9.23 -0.50 15.54
C GLN A 415 8.49 0.83 15.33
N ASN A 416 7.67 1.25 16.29
CA ASN A 416 6.94 2.51 16.20
C ASN A 416 7.88 3.72 16.19
N GLY A 417 8.86 3.75 17.08
CA GLY A 417 9.84 4.83 17.18
C GLY A 417 10.61 5.02 15.89
N LEU A 418 11.09 3.92 15.29
CA LEU A 418 11.76 3.93 13.99
C LEU A 418 10.83 4.45 12.89
N TYR A 419 9.58 3.99 12.84
CA TYR A 419 8.59 4.46 11.87
C TYR A 419 8.39 5.98 11.95
N TYR A 420 8.12 6.51 13.14
CA TYR A 420 7.86 7.95 13.29
C TYR A 420 9.12 8.81 13.13
N LEU A 421 10.30 8.33 13.56
CA LEU A 421 11.57 9.01 13.26
C LEU A 421 11.84 9.07 11.76
N VAL A 422 11.59 8.00 11.02
CA VAL A 422 11.74 7.98 9.56
C VAL A 422 10.66 8.83 8.88
N LYS A 423 9.41 8.82 9.38
CA LYS A 423 8.32 9.70 8.90
C LYS A 423 8.73 11.17 9.00
N GLU A 424 9.30 11.57 10.14
CA GLU A 424 9.80 12.93 10.40
C GLU A 424 11.19 13.22 9.77
N ASN A 425 11.71 12.33 8.91
CA ASN A 425 13.01 12.47 8.24
C ASN A 425 14.22 12.58 9.20
N ARG A 426 14.12 12.00 10.40
CA ARG A 426 15.15 11.97 11.44
C ARG A 426 15.97 10.67 11.38
N ILE A 427 16.58 10.41 10.23
CA ILE A 427 17.27 9.12 9.94
C ILE A 427 18.38 8.81 10.95
N SER A 428 19.20 9.80 11.33
CA SER A 428 20.29 9.59 12.30
C SER A 428 19.77 9.25 13.71
N ASP A 429 18.62 9.78 14.10
CA ASP A 429 18.00 9.43 15.38
C ASP A 429 17.45 8.00 15.34
N ALA A 430 16.89 7.58 14.20
CA ALA A 430 16.45 6.20 13.98
C ALA A 430 17.63 5.22 14.04
N GLU A 431 18.77 5.55 13.43
CA GLU A 431 20.01 4.75 13.54
C GLU A 431 20.49 4.64 15.00
N ASN A 432 20.41 5.72 15.76
CA ASN A 432 20.75 5.74 17.19
C ASN A 432 19.78 4.91 18.04
N LEU A 433 18.47 4.96 17.76
CA LEU A 433 17.47 4.12 18.42
C LEU A 433 17.75 2.64 18.14
N LEU A 434 17.99 2.27 16.88
CA LEU A 434 18.32 0.90 16.50
C LEU A 434 19.58 0.40 17.20
N LYS A 435 20.63 1.23 17.28
CA LYS A 435 21.86 0.88 18.00
C LYS A 435 21.59 0.61 19.48
N ARG A 436 20.83 1.49 20.16
CA ARG A 436 20.44 1.30 21.56
C ARG A 436 19.61 0.02 21.76
N ALA A 437 18.71 -0.28 20.83
CA ALA A 437 17.90 -1.50 20.86
C ALA A 437 18.75 -2.77 20.74
N LYS A 438 19.73 -2.78 19.81
CA LYS A 438 20.70 -3.87 19.67
C LYS A 438 21.52 -4.10 20.95
N GLU A 439 21.90 -3.03 21.64
CA GLU A 439 22.63 -3.11 22.91
C GLU A 439 21.74 -3.58 24.08
N ALA A 440 20.44 -3.32 24.02
CA ALA A 440 19.46 -3.70 25.04
C ALA A 440 18.92 -5.14 24.86
N ASP A 441 18.91 -5.69 23.64
CA ASP A 441 18.42 -7.04 23.36
C ASP A 441 19.40 -8.13 23.82
N GLN A 442 19.18 -8.59 25.06
CA GLN A 442 19.98 -9.66 25.66
C GLN A 442 19.66 -11.05 25.10
N LYS A 443 18.53 -11.25 24.42
CA LYS A 443 18.05 -12.56 23.98
C LYS A 443 18.33 -12.87 22.51
N SER A 444 18.77 -11.88 21.73
CA SER A 444 19.01 -12.01 20.28
C SER A 444 17.78 -12.52 19.51
N GLU A 445 16.58 -12.37 20.09
CA GLU A 445 15.32 -12.79 19.48
C GLU A 445 14.95 -11.87 18.30
N LEU A 446 15.60 -10.70 18.20
CA LEU A 446 15.24 -9.62 17.28
C LEU A 446 16.30 -9.33 16.23
N VAL A 447 17.33 -10.18 16.11
CA VAL A 447 18.44 -9.97 15.16
C VAL A 447 17.92 -9.78 13.73
N ALA A 448 16.93 -10.57 13.31
CA ALA A 448 16.32 -10.44 11.98
C ALA A 448 15.64 -9.07 11.78
N LEU A 449 14.83 -8.62 12.75
CA LEU A 449 14.20 -7.31 12.73
C LEU A 449 15.25 -6.18 12.69
N TYR A 450 16.32 -6.32 13.45
CA TYR A 450 17.35 -5.29 13.51
C TYR A 450 18.22 -5.20 12.26
N ASP A 451 18.51 -6.33 11.62
CA ASP A 451 19.22 -6.35 10.35
C ASP A 451 18.34 -5.79 9.22
N GLN A 452 17.05 -6.08 9.25
CA GLN A 452 16.05 -5.51 8.36
C GLN A 452 16.00 -3.98 8.47
N VAL A 453 15.73 -3.46 9.67
CA VAL A 453 15.66 -2.00 9.89
C VAL A 453 17.00 -1.34 9.54
N ALA A 454 18.12 -1.95 9.87
CA ALA A 454 19.43 -1.41 9.51
C ALA A 454 19.58 -1.28 7.99
N HIS A 455 19.13 -2.28 7.23
CA HIS A 455 19.15 -2.24 5.77
C HIS A 455 18.27 -1.12 5.21
N GLU A 456 17.08 -0.93 5.76
CA GLU A 456 16.14 0.11 5.35
C GLU A 456 16.64 1.52 5.68
N LEU A 457 17.19 1.73 6.88
CA LEU A 457 17.81 3.01 7.24
C LEU A 457 19.01 3.33 6.35
N ASP A 458 19.81 2.33 5.99
CA ASP A 458 20.89 2.48 5.03
C ASP A 458 20.34 2.87 3.63
N LEU A 459 19.27 2.23 3.16
CA LEU A 459 18.53 2.63 1.93
C LEU A 459 18.07 4.10 1.99
N LEU A 460 17.56 4.55 3.13
CA LEU A 460 17.09 5.92 3.35
C LEU A 460 18.19 6.92 3.70
N SER A 461 19.42 6.45 3.91
CA SER A 461 20.55 7.32 4.26
C SER A 461 20.77 8.38 3.17
N SER A 462 21.17 9.58 3.60
CA SER A 462 21.46 10.68 2.66
C SER A 462 22.50 10.28 1.61
N THR A 463 23.45 9.41 1.95
CA THR A 463 24.43 8.86 1.01
C THR A 463 23.77 8.07 -0.11
N ARG A 464 22.90 7.11 0.21
CA ARG A 464 22.22 6.29 -0.81
C ARG A 464 21.19 7.09 -1.59
N GLN A 465 20.41 7.94 -0.92
CA GLN A 465 19.44 8.82 -1.57
C GLN A 465 20.10 9.74 -2.60
N ASN A 466 21.23 10.38 -2.24
CA ASN A 466 21.99 11.20 -3.19
C ASN A 466 22.59 10.37 -4.34
N LEU A 467 23.06 9.15 -4.08
CA LEU A 467 23.56 8.25 -5.11
C LEU A 467 22.48 7.92 -6.14
N TYR A 468 21.28 7.55 -5.68
CA TYR A 468 20.16 7.18 -6.54
C TYR A 468 19.61 8.39 -7.31
N ALA A 469 19.44 9.53 -6.65
CA ALA A 469 19.06 10.78 -7.31
C ALA A 469 20.08 11.21 -8.38
N THR A 470 21.38 11.02 -8.13
CA THR A 470 22.45 11.30 -9.10
C THR A 470 22.40 10.34 -10.28
N LEU A 471 22.12 9.06 -10.04
CA LEU A 471 21.95 8.06 -11.09
C LEU A 471 20.78 8.42 -12.02
N LEU A 472 19.63 8.76 -11.45
CA LEU A 472 18.46 9.20 -12.20
C LEU A 472 18.72 10.52 -12.94
N SER A 473 19.36 11.51 -12.30
CA SER A 473 19.75 12.77 -12.96
C SER A 473 20.63 12.55 -14.20
N LYS A 474 21.51 11.53 -14.16
CA LYS A 474 22.34 11.15 -15.32
C LYS A 474 21.51 10.50 -16.42
N ALA A 475 20.51 9.70 -16.06
CA ALA A 475 19.60 9.11 -17.03
C ALA A 475 18.75 10.18 -17.72
N ASP A 476 18.16 11.12 -16.96
CA ASP A 476 17.41 12.26 -17.48
C ASP A 476 18.27 13.10 -18.44
N LYS A 477 19.50 13.41 -18.05
CA LYS A 477 20.44 14.13 -18.91
C LYS A 477 20.71 13.38 -20.23
N LYS A 478 20.79 12.04 -20.21
CA LYS A 478 20.96 11.25 -21.44
C LYS A 478 19.72 11.27 -22.32
N MET A 479 18.53 11.35 -21.73
CA MET A 479 17.29 11.58 -22.48
C MET A 479 17.33 12.93 -23.19
N ASP A 480 17.71 13.99 -22.48
CA ASP A 480 17.81 15.35 -23.04
C ASP A 480 18.86 15.45 -24.17
N GLU A 481 19.97 14.70 -24.05
CA GLU A 481 21.05 14.67 -25.04
C GLU A 481 20.75 13.75 -26.23
N ALA A 482 19.73 12.89 -26.15
CA ALA A 482 19.40 11.97 -27.22
C ALA A 482 18.88 12.71 -28.46
N GLN A 483 19.47 12.41 -29.62
CA GLN A 483 19.14 13.07 -30.89
C GLN A 483 17.78 12.62 -31.45
N ARG A 484 17.39 11.39 -31.14
CA ARG A 484 16.21 10.71 -31.67
C ARG A 484 15.64 9.82 -30.60
N ILE A 485 14.33 9.92 -30.37
CA ILE A 485 13.64 9.15 -29.34
C ILE A 485 12.29 8.73 -29.92
N ILE A 486 11.91 7.48 -29.71
CA ILE A 486 10.53 7.03 -29.87
C ILE A 486 9.99 6.76 -28.47
N VAL A 487 8.88 7.42 -28.12
CA VAL A 487 8.18 7.23 -26.85
C VAL A 487 6.86 6.53 -27.14
N LYS A 488 6.59 5.42 -26.46
CA LYS A 488 5.29 4.74 -26.52
C LYS A 488 4.61 4.91 -25.17
N THR A 489 3.54 5.68 -25.13
CA THR A 489 2.78 5.99 -23.91
C THR A 489 1.47 5.23 -23.89
N GLU A 490 1.18 4.57 -22.78
CA GLU A 490 -0.16 4.07 -22.43
C GLU A 490 -0.55 4.69 -21.09
N MET A 491 -1.65 5.43 -21.02
CA MET A 491 -2.08 6.09 -19.80
C MET A 491 -3.59 6.19 -19.67
N ASN A 492 -4.06 6.29 -18.44
CA ASN A 492 -5.41 6.68 -18.08
C ASN A 492 -5.35 8.04 -17.38
N TYR A 493 -6.12 9.00 -17.89
CA TYR A 493 -6.23 10.35 -17.36
C TYR A 493 -7.71 10.66 -17.08
N GLY A 494 -8.11 10.60 -15.81
CA GLY A 494 -9.49 10.89 -15.40
C GLY A 494 -10.54 10.04 -16.14
N GLY A 495 -10.23 8.77 -16.41
CA GLY A 495 -11.07 7.83 -17.16
C GLY A 495 -10.89 7.89 -18.68
N THR A 496 -10.05 8.79 -19.20
CA THR A 496 -9.67 8.82 -20.61
C THR A 496 -8.45 7.91 -20.81
N VAL A 497 -8.62 6.84 -21.60
CA VAL A 497 -7.53 5.94 -21.95
C VAL A 497 -6.83 6.46 -23.20
N LEU A 498 -5.51 6.53 -23.19
CA LEU A 498 -4.66 7.01 -24.26
C LEU A 498 -3.58 5.96 -24.58
N LYS A 499 -3.37 5.68 -25.86
CA LYS A 499 -2.23 4.90 -26.35
C LYS A 499 -1.60 5.62 -27.54
N VAL A 500 -0.38 6.13 -27.37
CA VAL A 500 0.29 7.00 -28.35
C VAL A 500 1.74 6.62 -28.55
N THR A 501 2.22 6.89 -29.76
CA THR A 501 3.64 6.86 -30.11
C THR A 501 4.06 8.26 -30.51
N GLU A 502 5.09 8.77 -29.87
CA GLU A 502 5.75 10.02 -30.22
C GLU A 502 7.12 9.72 -30.81
N GLU A 503 7.34 10.14 -32.05
CA GLU A 503 8.59 10.01 -32.76
C GLU A 503 9.25 11.40 -32.78
N MET A 504 10.34 11.55 -32.02
CA MET A 504 11.00 12.83 -31.79
C MET A 504 12.37 12.88 -32.49
N ASP A 505 12.56 13.89 -33.34
CA ASP A 505 13.86 14.31 -33.84
C ASP A 505 14.25 15.62 -33.13
N THR A 506 15.01 15.49 -32.03
CA THR A 506 15.39 16.64 -31.19
C THR A 506 16.38 17.55 -31.90
N GLN A 507 17.21 17.01 -32.79
CA GLN A 507 18.09 17.83 -33.63
C GLN A 507 17.26 18.76 -34.51
N ARG A 508 16.21 18.27 -35.17
CA ARG A 508 15.34 19.10 -36.02
C ARG A 508 14.28 19.87 -35.21
N GLY A 509 14.01 19.47 -33.97
CA GLY A 509 12.97 20.05 -33.12
C GLY A 509 11.56 19.66 -33.56
N ILE A 510 11.41 18.47 -34.16
CA ILE A 510 10.15 17.99 -34.73
C ILE A 510 9.68 16.75 -33.95
N THR A 511 8.39 16.70 -33.65
CA THR A 511 7.73 15.54 -33.04
C THR A 511 6.53 15.13 -33.91
N HIS A 512 6.43 13.85 -34.25
CA HIS A 512 5.20 13.24 -34.79
C HIS A 512 4.56 12.41 -33.70
N THR A 513 3.32 12.72 -33.37
CA THR A 513 2.51 11.97 -32.41
C THR A 513 1.42 11.25 -33.17
N LYS A 514 1.27 9.94 -32.95
CA LYS A 514 0.18 9.13 -33.51
C LYS A 514 -0.38 8.19 -32.45
N GLY A 515 -1.66 7.85 -32.52
CA GLY A 515 -2.23 6.92 -31.57
C GLY A 515 -3.74 6.88 -31.56
N ILE A 516 -4.28 6.44 -30.44
CA ILE A 516 -5.71 6.34 -30.17
C ILE A 516 -6.02 6.83 -28.76
N TYR A 517 -7.22 7.37 -28.58
CA TYR A 517 -7.75 7.69 -27.26
C TYR A 517 -9.23 7.34 -27.16
N GLN A 518 -9.67 7.04 -25.95
CA GLN A 518 -11.08 6.87 -25.59
C GLN A 518 -11.39 7.78 -24.43
N LYS A 519 -12.28 8.75 -24.62
CA LYS A 519 -12.75 9.61 -23.52
C LYS A 519 -13.66 8.84 -22.59
N ALA A 520 -13.69 9.23 -21.31
CA ALA A 520 -14.52 8.60 -20.29
C ALA A 520 -16.02 8.54 -20.65
N ASP A 521 -16.52 9.53 -21.40
CA ASP A 521 -17.92 9.65 -21.82
C ASP A 521 -18.21 9.06 -23.21
N GLN A 522 -17.21 8.43 -23.85
CA GLN A 522 -17.32 7.91 -25.22
C GLN A 522 -17.02 6.41 -25.29
N ALA A 523 -17.90 5.67 -25.97
CA ALA A 523 -17.71 4.24 -26.22
C ALA A 523 -16.80 3.94 -27.44
N VAL A 524 -16.36 4.96 -28.17
CA VAL A 524 -15.64 4.81 -29.44
C VAL A 524 -14.20 5.29 -29.30
N LEU A 525 -13.27 4.49 -29.82
CA LEU A 525 -11.86 4.86 -29.98
C LEU A 525 -11.71 5.91 -31.07
N ASN A 526 -11.11 7.04 -30.72
CA ASN A 526 -10.74 8.09 -31.67
C ASN A 526 -9.27 7.97 -32.02
N LYS A 527 -8.92 8.29 -33.26
CA LYS A 527 -7.52 8.39 -33.68
C LYS A 527 -6.91 9.70 -33.18
N MET A 528 -5.62 9.70 -32.94
CA MET A 528 -4.86 10.90 -32.64
C MET A 528 -3.73 10.97 -33.62
N GLU A 529 -3.55 12.13 -34.25
CA GLU A 529 -2.36 12.40 -35.04
C GLU A 529 -1.99 13.87 -34.94
N GLY A 530 -0.71 14.15 -34.75
CA GLY A 530 -0.21 15.48 -34.51
C GLY A 530 1.24 15.67 -34.93
N TYR A 531 1.59 16.87 -35.37
CA TYR A 531 2.97 17.28 -35.63
C TYR A 531 3.29 18.54 -34.85
N THR A 532 4.39 18.52 -34.10
CA THR A 532 4.87 19.68 -33.36
C THR A 532 6.21 20.11 -33.92
N ASP A 533 6.32 21.39 -34.29
CA ASP A 533 7.57 22.06 -34.62
C ASP A 533 7.92 23.01 -33.48
N ARG A 534 8.83 22.58 -32.62
CA ARG A 534 9.25 23.33 -31.43
C ARG A 534 10.06 24.58 -31.80
N ARG A 535 10.76 24.58 -32.93
CA ARG A 535 11.58 25.73 -33.36
C ARG A 535 10.70 26.88 -33.81
N ASN A 536 9.61 26.56 -34.49
CA ASN A 536 8.65 27.54 -34.98
C ASN A 536 7.47 27.78 -34.02
N GLN A 537 7.41 27.05 -32.90
CA GLN A 537 6.33 27.14 -31.90
C GLN A 537 4.93 26.86 -32.49
N VAL A 538 4.84 25.85 -33.35
CA VAL A 538 3.58 25.49 -34.02
C VAL A 538 3.26 24.02 -33.79
N LYS A 539 1.97 23.74 -33.57
CA LYS A 539 1.40 22.40 -33.54
C LYS A 539 0.31 22.26 -34.60
N TYR A 540 0.28 21.09 -35.23
CA TYR A 540 -0.77 20.65 -36.14
C TYR A 540 -1.45 19.43 -35.52
N ASP A 541 -2.77 19.48 -35.32
CA ASP A 541 -3.56 18.35 -34.85
C ASP A 541 -4.57 17.92 -35.93
N TRP A 542 -4.75 16.62 -36.12
CA TRP A 542 -5.79 16.08 -36.99
C TRP A 542 -7.16 16.15 -36.30
N ASP A 543 -8.11 16.86 -36.90
CA ASP A 543 -9.51 16.90 -36.47
C ASP A 543 -10.27 15.71 -37.10
N ASN A 544 -10.59 14.70 -36.29
CA ASN A 544 -11.27 13.49 -36.75
C ASN A 544 -12.68 13.76 -37.29
N GLU A 545 -13.38 14.76 -36.76
CA GLU A 545 -14.77 15.05 -37.17
C GLU A 545 -14.80 15.74 -38.52
N LYS A 546 -13.85 16.65 -38.74
CA LYS A 546 -13.76 17.44 -39.98
C LYS A 546 -12.88 16.80 -41.05
N GLY A 547 -12.01 15.86 -40.68
CA GLY A 547 -11.03 15.25 -41.56
C GLY A 547 -10.01 16.26 -42.11
N VAL A 548 -9.58 17.22 -41.28
CA VAL A 548 -8.63 18.28 -41.66
C VAL A 548 -7.57 18.52 -40.59
N TRP A 549 -6.40 19.00 -41.01
CA TRP A 549 -5.36 19.48 -40.10
C TRP A 549 -5.71 20.86 -39.54
N THR A 550 -5.56 21.02 -38.23
CA THR A 550 -5.76 22.29 -37.53
C THR A 550 -4.43 22.80 -36.99
N LYS A 551 -4.06 24.03 -37.36
CA LYS A 551 -2.83 24.69 -36.89
C LYS A 551 -3.13 25.48 -35.61
N LYS A 552 -2.27 25.34 -34.60
CA LYS A 552 -2.30 26.09 -33.35
C LYS A 552 -0.88 26.56 -33.02
N GLU A 553 -0.75 27.70 -32.35
CA GLU A 553 0.52 28.04 -31.70
C GLU A 553 0.70 27.11 -30.50
N THR A 554 1.91 26.59 -30.30
CA THR A 554 2.24 25.94 -29.04
C THR A 554 2.32 27.01 -27.97
N GLY A 555 1.66 26.81 -26.82
CA GLY A 555 1.73 27.75 -25.69
C GLY A 555 3.16 28.11 -25.31
N SER A 556 3.32 29.27 -24.65
CA SER A 556 4.64 29.70 -24.17
C SER A 556 5.16 28.70 -23.13
N PRO A 557 6.46 28.35 -23.09
CA PRO A 557 7.03 27.54 -22.00
C PRO A 557 6.88 28.19 -20.61
N THR A 558 6.41 29.45 -20.55
CA THR A 558 6.09 30.19 -19.32
C THR A 558 4.60 30.16 -18.97
N GLU A 559 3.78 29.37 -19.65
CA GLU A 559 2.36 29.22 -19.33
C GLU A 559 2.20 28.61 -17.94
N LYS A 560 1.27 29.15 -17.15
CA LYS A 560 1.04 28.65 -15.78
C LYS A 560 0.48 27.25 -15.86
N LYS A 561 1.16 26.32 -15.21
CA LYS A 561 0.71 24.94 -15.06
C LYS A 561 -0.49 24.88 -14.15
N THR A 562 -1.36 23.92 -14.43
CA THR A 562 -2.66 23.78 -13.77
C THR A 562 -2.58 22.82 -12.60
N TYR A 563 -1.69 21.82 -12.68
CA TYR A 563 -1.65 20.72 -11.74
C TYR A 563 -0.29 20.57 -11.07
N LEU A 564 -0.27 20.06 -9.84
CA LEU A 564 0.95 19.89 -9.05
C LEU A 564 1.98 19.02 -9.80
N HIS A 565 1.56 17.90 -10.37
CA HIS A 565 2.46 16.96 -11.05
C HIS A 565 3.24 17.59 -12.19
N GLU A 566 2.63 18.53 -12.92
CA GLU A 566 3.32 19.26 -13.99
C GLU A 566 4.51 20.05 -13.41
N TYR A 567 4.36 20.69 -12.26
CA TYR A 567 5.46 21.39 -11.58
C TYR A 567 6.52 20.45 -11.03
N VAL A 568 6.11 19.31 -10.47
CA VAL A 568 7.04 18.32 -9.91
C VAL A 568 7.88 17.67 -11.01
N SER A 569 7.29 17.34 -12.16
CA SER A 569 7.98 16.76 -13.32
C SER A 569 9.08 17.67 -13.90
N ASP A 570 8.92 18.99 -13.80
CA ASP A 570 9.94 19.95 -14.26
C ASP A 570 11.10 20.15 -13.29
N LEU A 571 10.96 19.72 -12.04
CA LEU A 571 12.03 19.88 -11.07
C LEU A 571 13.19 18.93 -11.40
N PRO A 572 14.44 19.42 -11.39
CA PRO A 572 15.59 18.54 -11.43
C PRO A 572 15.52 17.51 -10.31
N VAL A 573 15.92 16.27 -10.56
CA VAL A 573 15.84 15.16 -9.57
C VAL A 573 16.44 15.55 -8.22
N LEU A 574 17.62 16.17 -8.20
CA LEU A 574 18.23 16.62 -6.94
C LEU A 574 17.41 17.71 -6.23
N SER A 575 16.64 18.51 -6.94
CA SER A 575 15.70 19.46 -6.32
C SER A 575 14.49 18.73 -5.72
N ARG A 576 14.00 17.65 -6.36
CA ARG A 576 12.94 16.81 -5.81
C ARG A 576 13.38 16.18 -4.47
N LEU A 577 14.59 15.62 -4.43
CA LEU A 577 15.20 15.12 -3.18
C LEU A 577 15.28 16.21 -2.10
N ASN A 578 15.86 17.37 -2.42
CA ASN A 578 16.21 18.37 -1.40
C ASN A 578 15.06 19.30 -1.00
N LYS A 579 14.07 19.53 -1.88
CA LYS A 579 12.96 20.46 -1.63
C LYS A 579 11.65 19.75 -1.30
N LEU A 580 11.40 18.61 -1.93
CA LEU A 580 10.16 17.84 -1.76
C LEU A 580 10.38 16.59 -0.90
N HIS A 581 11.61 16.39 -0.41
CA HIS A 581 12.01 15.20 0.35
C HIS A 581 11.67 13.90 -0.38
N ALA A 582 11.82 13.90 -1.72
CA ALA A 582 11.59 12.71 -2.52
C ALA A 582 12.50 11.57 -2.06
N ARG A 583 11.94 10.36 -1.96
CA ARG A 583 12.65 9.15 -1.52
C ARG A 583 12.83 8.20 -2.68
N TYR A 584 14.00 7.60 -2.79
CA TYR A 584 14.39 6.72 -3.86
C TYR A 584 14.67 5.32 -3.34
N LEU A 585 14.04 4.32 -3.95
CA LEU A 585 14.36 2.91 -3.76
C LEU A 585 14.96 2.37 -5.06
N LYS A 586 16.14 1.73 -4.98
CA LYS A 586 16.77 1.10 -6.14
C LYS A 586 16.72 -0.43 -6.01
N GLN A 587 16.20 -1.09 -7.04
CA GLN A 587 16.22 -2.54 -7.21
C GLN A 587 17.04 -2.91 -8.44
N SER A 588 17.71 -4.07 -8.41
CA SER A 588 18.52 -4.55 -9.53
C SER A 588 17.98 -5.91 -9.98
N PHE A 589 17.48 -5.98 -11.21
CA PHE A 589 16.89 -7.20 -11.77
C PHE A 589 17.41 -7.47 -13.19
N GLY A 590 18.29 -8.45 -13.31
CA GLY A 590 18.87 -8.84 -14.60
C GLY A 590 19.59 -7.68 -15.29
N GLU A 591 19.03 -7.19 -16.39
CA GLU A 591 19.58 -6.09 -17.19
C GLU A 591 19.01 -4.72 -16.79
N TYR A 592 18.14 -4.66 -15.78
CA TYR A 592 17.51 -3.42 -15.33
C TYR A 592 18.02 -2.96 -13.97
N GLU A 593 18.25 -1.66 -13.89
CA GLU A 593 18.35 -0.89 -12.65
C GLU A 593 17.07 -0.08 -12.50
N ILE A 594 16.32 -0.38 -11.46
CA ILE A 594 14.96 0.11 -11.29
C ILE A 594 14.94 1.07 -10.12
N ILE A 595 14.55 2.31 -10.35
CA ILE A 595 14.46 3.34 -9.30
C ILE A 595 12.99 3.71 -9.12
N THR A 596 12.45 3.50 -7.93
CA THR A 596 11.13 4.01 -7.55
C THR A 596 11.32 5.29 -6.72
N GLU A 597 10.67 6.36 -7.14
CA GLU A 597 10.64 7.68 -6.50
C GLU A 597 9.28 7.89 -5.83
N PHE A 598 9.30 8.25 -4.54
CA PHE A 598 8.14 8.50 -3.70
C PHE A 598 8.18 9.91 -3.13
N TYR A 599 7.01 10.47 -2.85
CA TYR A 599 6.88 11.79 -2.24
C TYR A 599 6.05 11.72 -0.98
N GLU A 600 6.36 12.57 -0.01
CA GLU A 600 5.58 12.70 1.20
C GLU A 600 4.40 13.67 0.92
N PRO A 601 3.13 13.25 1.14
CA PRO A 601 1.95 14.06 0.84
C PRO A 601 1.91 15.46 1.48
N ASN A 602 2.35 15.61 2.73
CA ASN A 602 2.39 16.91 3.42
C ASN A 602 3.47 17.83 2.82
N GLU A 603 4.62 17.30 2.41
CA GLU A 603 5.67 18.06 1.72
C GLU A 603 5.20 18.50 0.33
N LEU A 604 4.46 17.64 -0.39
CA LEU A 604 3.79 18.02 -1.64
C LEU A 604 2.76 19.12 -1.41
N GLN A 605 1.95 19.02 -0.35
CA GLN A 605 0.95 20.03 0.00
C GLN A 605 1.61 21.37 0.34
N LYS A 606 2.65 21.37 1.20
CA LYS A 606 3.43 22.57 1.53
C LYS A 606 4.05 23.19 0.28
N TYR A 607 4.60 22.38 -0.63
CA TYR A 607 5.13 22.88 -1.88
C TYR A 607 4.04 23.49 -2.77
N ALA A 608 2.89 22.83 -2.88
CA ALA A 608 1.74 23.32 -3.65
C ALA A 608 1.26 24.69 -3.17
N GLU A 609 1.33 24.99 -1.86
CA GLU A 609 1.00 26.32 -1.31
C GLU A 609 1.94 27.45 -1.80
N THR A 610 3.12 27.10 -2.32
CA THR A 610 4.07 28.06 -2.91
C THR A 610 3.86 28.28 -4.41
N LEU A 611 2.98 27.51 -5.04
CA LEU A 611 2.74 27.52 -6.48
C LEU A 611 1.48 28.31 -6.84
N ASP A 612 1.41 28.74 -8.10
CA ASP A 612 0.22 29.35 -8.68
C ASP A 612 -0.49 28.34 -9.58
N LEU A 613 -1.32 27.49 -8.98
CA LEU A 613 -2.09 26.43 -9.65
C LEU A 613 -3.39 26.98 -10.26
N GLN A 614 -3.31 28.15 -10.91
CA GLN A 614 -4.45 28.86 -11.53
C GLN A 614 -5.67 28.98 -10.60
N GLU A 615 -5.47 29.55 -9.41
CA GLU A 615 -6.50 29.77 -8.38
C GLU A 615 -7.08 28.49 -7.72
N LYS A 616 -6.53 27.31 -8.00
CA LYS A 616 -6.88 26.05 -7.29
C LYS A 616 -5.98 25.86 -6.07
N LYS A 617 -6.51 25.28 -4.99
CA LYS A 617 -5.69 24.81 -3.86
C LYS A 617 -5.67 23.29 -3.81
N LEU A 618 -4.47 22.71 -3.76
CA LEU A 618 -4.32 21.28 -3.49
C LEU A 618 -4.77 20.99 -2.05
N LEU A 619 -5.77 20.12 -1.90
CA LEU A 619 -6.19 19.60 -0.61
C LEU A 619 -5.30 18.43 -0.19
N TYR A 620 -5.07 17.49 -1.10
CA TYR A 620 -4.33 16.27 -0.78
C TYR A 620 -3.81 15.58 -2.04
N ALA A 621 -2.65 14.94 -1.94
CA ALA A 621 -2.06 14.11 -2.98
C ALA A 621 -1.63 12.76 -2.36
N PRO A 622 -2.57 11.80 -2.21
CA PRO A 622 -2.32 10.56 -1.48
C PRO A 622 -1.26 9.68 -2.14
N THR A 623 -1.30 9.61 -3.47
CA THR A 623 -0.44 8.74 -4.27
C THR A 623 0.33 9.62 -5.23
N PHE A 624 1.66 9.66 -5.09
CA PHE A 624 2.53 10.31 -6.05
C PHE A 624 3.80 9.49 -6.16
N VAL A 625 3.82 8.56 -7.12
CA VAL A 625 4.92 7.60 -7.26
C VAL A 625 5.31 7.48 -8.72
N VAL A 626 6.62 7.51 -8.97
CA VAL A 626 7.18 7.36 -10.32
C VAL A 626 8.26 6.29 -10.28
N LYS A 627 8.26 5.40 -11.27
CA LYS A 627 9.18 4.29 -11.39
C LYS A 627 9.94 4.36 -12.71
N TYR A 628 11.26 4.27 -12.61
CA TYR A 628 12.20 4.41 -13.72
C TYR A 628 12.94 3.09 -13.93
N TYR A 629 12.98 2.61 -15.17
CA TYR A 629 13.68 1.39 -15.55
C TYR A 629 14.87 1.78 -16.42
N LEU A 630 16.07 1.65 -15.86
CA LEU A 630 17.32 1.99 -16.52
C LEU A 630 18.01 0.71 -17.02
N ASP A 631 18.66 0.78 -18.17
CA ASP A 631 19.58 -0.27 -18.60
C ASP A 631 20.80 -0.33 -17.65
N SER A 632 21.13 -1.51 -17.12
CA SER A 632 22.16 -1.66 -16.09
C SER A 632 23.59 -1.40 -16.57
N ARG A 633 23.83 -1.46 -17.89
CA ARG A 633 25.16 -1.24 -18.47
C ARG A 633 25.37 0.21 -18.86
N THR A 634 24.34 0.84 -19.40
CA THR A 634 24.41 2.17 -20.00
C THR A 634 23.75 3.24 -19.14
N ASN A 635 22.92 2.88 -18.16
CA ASN A 635 22.05 3.81 -17.41
C ASN A 635 21.11 4.62 -18.30
N GLN A 636 20.77 4.11 -19.49
CA GLN A 636 19.76 4.72 -20.36
C GLN A 636 18.36 4.44 -19.79
N LEU A 637 17.49 5.45 -19.74
CA LEU A 637 16.08 5.24 -19.37
C LEU A 637 15.37 4.48 -20.49
N LEU A 638 14.83 3.30 -20.16
CA LEU A 638 14.14 2.41 -21.10
C LEU A 638 12.63 2.41 -20.90
N ARG A 639 12.17 2.63 -19.67
CA ARG A 639 10.75 2.75 -19.34
C ARG A 639 10.56 3.67 -18.15
N GLN A 640 9.45 4.38 -18.13
CA GLN A 640 8.93 5.11 -16.98
C GLN A 640 7.50 4.67 -16.68
N SER A 641 7.11 4.74 -15.43
CA SER A 641 5.75 4.46 -15.00
C SER A 641 5.36 5.39 -13.88
N TRP A 642 4.11 5.80 -13.81
CA TRP A 642 3.66 6.69 -12.76
C TRP A 642 2.26 6.35 -12.31
N LYS A 643 1.98 6.71 -11.07
CA LYS A 643 0.66 6.70 -10.47
C LYS A 643 0.53 7.92 -9.57
N ILE A 644 -0.38 8.80 -9.95
CA ILE A 644 -0.53 10.11 -9.36
C ILE A 644 -2.01 10.37 -9.11
N THR A 645 -2.32 10.78 -7.88
CA THR A 645 -3.65 11.17 -7.45
C THR A 645 -3.58 12.55 -6.80
N GLU A 646 -4.40 13.49 -7.27
CA GLU A 646 -4.47 14.86 -6.75
C GLU A 646 -5.92 15.26 -6.50
N ILE A 647 -6.16 15.89 -5.35
CA ILE A 647 -7.49 16.34 -4.91
C ILE A 647 -7.43 17.84 -4.64
N TYR A 648 -8.32 18.60 -5.27
CA TYR A 648 -8.36 20.06 -5.19
C TYR A 648 -9.59 20.57 -4.44
N ASP A 649 -9.50 21.78 -3.91
CA ASP A 649 -10.54 22.44 -3.11
C ASP A 649 -11.83 22.74 -3.88
N ASN A 650 -11.72 22.87 -5.20
CA ASN A 650 -12.84 23.02 -6.12
C ASN A 650 -13.58 21.70 -6.42
N GLY A 651 -13.15 20.58 -5.83
CA GLY A 651 -13.72 19.26 -6.03
C GLY A 651 -13.17 18.49 -7.24
N GLU A 652 -12.19 19.04 -7.97
CA GLU A 652 -11.49 18.29 -9.00
C GLU A 652 -10.67 17.17 -8.39
N TYR A 653 -10.82 15.98 -9.00
CA TYR A 653 -10.09 14.77 -8.68
C TYR A 653 -9.34 14.31 -9.92
N ILE A 654 -8.02 14.27 -9.85
CA ILE A 654 -7.15 13.81 -10.92
C ILE A 654 -6.57 12.47 -10.52
N LYS A 655 -6.82 11.46 -11.36
CA LYS A 655 -6.12 10.18 -11.33
C LYS A 655 -5.38 10.02 -12.66
N LEU A 656 -4.06 9.96 -12.56
CA LEU A 656 -3.14 9.82 -13.67
C LEU A 656 -2.30 8.57 -13.43
N ASP A 657 -2.53 7.53 -14.20
CA ASP A 657 -1.77 6.29 -14.18
C ASP A 657 -1.30 5.94 -15.58
N GLY A 658 -0.02 5.57 -15.72
CA GLY A 658 0.53 5.37 -17.04
C GLY A 658 1.94 4.80 -17.09
N ASP A 659 2.35 4.55 -18.32
CA ASP A 659 3.58 3.90 -18.72
C ASP A 659 4.13 4.54 -19.99
N GLU A 660 5.44 4.75 -20.02
CA GLU A 660 6.20 5.16 -21.20
C GLU A 660 7.33 4.17 -21.46
N GLU A 661 7.44 3.68 -22.69
CA GLU A 661 8.60 2.93 -23.18
C GLU A 661 9.41 3.79 -24.14
N TYR A 662 10.74 3.77 -23.99
CA TYR A 662 11.66 4.59 -24.78
C TYR A 662 12.54 3.73 -25.69
N GLU A 663 12.64 4.13 -26.95
CA GLU A 663 13.56 3.55 -27.93
C GLU A 663 14.48 4.65 -28.51
N PHE A 664 15.75 4.32 -28.73
CA PHE A 664 16.78 5.25 -29.23
C PHE A 664 17.31 4.78 -30.58
N PRO A 665 16.56 4.99 -31.67
CA PRO A 665 16.97 4.48 -32.98
C PRO A 665 18.16 5.26 -33.54
N GLU A 666 19.07 4.56 -34.22
CA GLU A 666 20.17 5.20 -34.96
C GLU A 666 19.66 6.13 -36.07
N SER A 667 18.50 5.82 -36.66
CA SER A 667 17.85 6.62 -37.69
C SER A 667 16.34 6.65 -37.50
N LEU A 668 15.73 7.83 -37.66
CA LEU A 668 14.30 8.05 -37.59
C LEU A 668 13.87 8.79 -38.86
N ARG A 669 12.85 8.27 -39.55
CA ARG A 669 12.28 8.91 -40.74
C ARG A 669 10.86 9.34 -40.43
N LEU A 670 10.69 10.64 -40.23
CA LEU A 670 9.37 11.27 -40.06
C LEU A 670 8.82 11.63 -41.45
N ASP A 671 7.72 11.00 -41.85
CA ASP A 671 6.97 11.42 -43.05
C ASP A 671 5.94 12.47 -42.63
N ILE A 672 6.09 13.70 -43.13
CA ILE A 672 5.22 14.84 -42.77
C ILE A 672 4.28 15.12 -43.95
N PRO A 673 2.95 15.12 -43.74
CA PRO A 673 1.97 15.39 -44.79
C PRO A 673 2.22 16.71 -45.51
N LYS A 674 1.90 16.74 -46.80
CA LYS A 674 2.12 17.91 -47.65
C LYS A 674 1.33 19.13 -47.16
N GLU A 675 0.13 18.92 -46.64
CA GLU A 675 -0.74 19.96 -46.07
C GLU A 675 -0.11 20.61 -44.83
N VAL A 676 0.58 19.82 -44.00
CA VAL A 676 1.34 20.30 -42.84
C VAL A 676 2.58 21.07 -43.32
N LYS A 677 3.28 20.56 -44.34
CA LYS A 677 4.44 21.24 -44.96
C LYS A 677 4.09 22.57 -45.64
N GLU A 678 2.93 22.66 -46.30
CA GLU A 678 2.49 23.84 -47.06
C GLU A 678 1.83 24.91 -46.17
N GLY A 679 1.18 24.52 -45.07
CA GLY A 679 0.68 25.43 -44.04
C GLY A 679 1.73 25.86 -43.00
N ALA A 680 2.88 25.17 -42.97
CA ALA A 680 4.06 25.55 -42.21
C ALA A 680 4.96 26.42 -43.08
N GLY A 681 5.37 27.57 -42.57
CA GLY A 681 6.52 28.28 -43.13
C GLY A 681 7.75 27.41 -42.90
N VAL A 682 8.04 26.52 -43.85
CA VAL A 682 9.28 25.76 -43.98
C VAL A 682 9.61 24.83 -42.81
N ILE A 683 8.95 23.65 -42.78
CA ILE A 683 9.54 22.47 -42.15
C ILE A 683 10.55 21.89 -43.15
N HIS A 684 11.85 22.09 -42.92
CA HIS A 684 12.88 21.65 -43.84
C HIS A 684 13.01 20.12 -43.84
N GLU A 685 12.72 19.48 -44.98
CA GLU A 685 13.11 18.10 -45.26
C GLU A 685 14.56 18.01 -45.73
N THR A 686 15.26 16.97 -45.27
CA THR A 686 16.27 16.26 -46.08
C THR A 686 16.10 14.77 -45.85
#